data_AF-A0A660M4F2-F1
#
_entry.id   AF-A0A660M4F2-F1
#
_cell.length_a   1.000
_cell.length_b   1.000
_cell.length_c   1.000
_cell.angle_alpha   90.00
_cell.angle_beta   90.00
_cell.angle_gamma   90.00
#
_symmetry.space_group_name_H-M   'P 1'
#
loop_
_entity.id
_entity.type
_entity.pdbx_description
1 polymer ?
#
loop_
_entity_poly.entity_id
_entity_poly.type
_entity_poly.pdbx_seq_one_letter_code
_entity_poly.pdbx_strand_id
1 'polypeptide(L)'
;WAVLDLDKERIHDLGVRIFERPEDPQNGDSLAKPRRDARSARRRLKRRRQRLNHLKQFFVDQNILTKNQVEEVLDYRSDFNKLDVYALRAKALTEELSPEELIKVLYQIAKRRGFKSNRKVVEESDKEGGRVTSALKTNEKFLADNNYTTVGEALSRDEKFALHKRNKRDDYTNSFARDDFLCELEAIIKTQRNYALKNVPEPAINELIYGIDDGQVTNVSAIMYQRPFMTKELIEKMVGKCTFEDGEKRAPKASYSFEVFRLASDLSHLVFIPRDASKRQAKRENLEIRLSPEQIKQVIDLAKSQKSLTYKKVRSTAGISEDYVPKDVRGKKKDGDEFGEENAFGGLKAYNDIRSALKDLPEDWAKIDNESAINQIAYILTTQKADEGIRDELNLLPISNKAKEAIVKIKPTNFKTFGHLSIKALQKITPHILEGMTYDKACEAAGYDFKKQSASLEQITNPVVKRAITQTLKVVRAIERKYGKPYFIKVETARDLAKNFKDRNAIKKENEENQGYNEDVKSIITDGYEASPKTKGGKQLLNHLKELNVRLNKNADFNGQQIIKVKLYREQHGKCLYSGNPIDFETMLRDDNAYQVDHIVPFSRSNNDGITNKVLVFTEENQKKADRTPFEYFGTDEQRWEKFVALVETTYKTRDVKTSDKATNAINYKYNGYAMKKKQNLLLQDYKNDSWNVRALNDTRYITRFIQNYLRQNVDFAEGEEKQRIIAPNGTTTAYLRKRWGLAKDRTEDVLHHAKDAAVVAAIDQKIVYQANLFSKEQEMRLYLDNAKTIDEKRQILLRSTDENTGEITNETTFTQAQKDLAQAEYFKLRSDTETKNRFPAPWPDFSKEVMKRTLNTDIATLQNELRGLDKYDEEFRLSIKPIFVSRMPRRKATAQAHKETVRSPKVKDGDQRTVRMPLNKIKRKDVENSVLKESDKWLYDKLLEKLDTHGDNPEKAFAEPIYKNDKKFDKNGNQLSPVSTIKVYSTQPSGFYINKGKAFVNNGSMVRLDVYQKPNKKGKIEHFFVPVYAHQVGKNKPTPTKILPAPKGFTDIDETFVKVCSLYPNDYIRIYLKNEIREGYYVKYNVANGAMQLLPNYAPGKNQNTFVQVYGKNAQAIERYDISILGDNYRWL
;
A
#
# COMPACT_ATOMS: atom_id res chain seq x y z
N TRP A 1 -6.77 -0.91 23.16
CA TRP A 1 -5.81 -0.34 24.11
C TRP A 1 -6.15 -0.91 25.48
N ALA A 2 -5.17 -0.99 26.37
CA ALA A 2 -5.34 -1.47 27.73
C ALA A 2 -4.34 -0.73 28.63
N VAL A 3 -4.72 -0.51 29.89
CA VAL A 3 -3.93 0.08 30.97
C VAL A 3 -3.88 -0.98 32.07
N LEU A 4 -2.67 -1.39 32.44
CA LEU A 4 -2.45 -2.33 33.54
C LEU A 4 -1.91 -1.56 34.74
N ASP A 5 -2.40 -1.92 35.91
CA ASP A 5 -1.88 -1.47 37.20
C ASP A 5 -0.87 -2.52 37.66
N LEU A 6 0.42 -2.16 37.66
CA LEU A 6 1.51 -3.10 37.92
C LEU A 6 1.62 -3.42 39.42
N ASP A 7 1.26 -2.48 40.30
CA ASP A 7 1.34 -2.67 41.75
C ASP A 7 0.18 -3.54 42.24
N LYS A 8 -1.02 -3.33 41.69
CA LYS A 8 -2.21 -4.13 42.02
C LYS A 8 -2.35 -5.41 41.21
N GLU A 9 -1.49 -5.61 40.21
CA GLU A 9 -1.53 -6.76 39.29
C GLU A 9 -2.93 -6.99 38.68
N ARG A 10 -3.50 -5.95 38.06
CA ARG A 10 -4.85 -6.01 37.47
C ARG A 10 -4.98 -5.16 36.22
N ILE A 11 -6.01 -5.43 35.42
CA ILE A 11 -6.40 -4.54 34.32
C ILE A 11 -7.09 -3.30 34.91
N HIS A 12 -6.47 -2.14 34.80
CA HIS A 12 -7.09 -0.89 35.25
C HIS A 12 -8.22 -0.49 34.30
N ASP A 13 -7.93 -0.37 33.01
CA ASP A 13 -8.91 0.01 31.99
C ASP A 13 -8.56 -0.57 30.61
N LEU A 14 -9.55 -0.71 29.73
CA LEU A 14 -9.36 -1.22 28.37
C LEU A 14 -10.45 -0.71 27.43
N GLY A 15 -10.10 -0.57 26.15
CA GLY A 15 -11.07 -0.12 25.16
C GLY A 15 -10.62 -0.24 23.71
N VAL A 16 -11.52 0.15 22.81
CA VAL A 16 -11.30 0.03 21.35
C VAL A 16 -11.58 1.36 20.67
N ARG A 17 -10.64 1.80 19.84
CA ARG A 17 -10.78 2.95 18.96
C ARG A 17 -10.74 2.51 17.50
N ILE A 18 -11.86 2.69 16.79
CA ILE A 18 -11.99 2.35 15.36
C ILE A 18 -11.94 3.61 14.50
N PHE A 19 -11.22 3.52 13.39
CA PHE A 19 -11.13 4.55 12.36
C PHE A 19 -11.08 3.91 10.97
N GLU A 20 -11.65 4.58 9.99
CA GLU A 20 -11.67 4.08 8.62
C GLU A 20 -10.30 4.24 7.94
N ARG A 21 -9.99 3.35 7.01
CA ARG A 21 -8.78 3.44 6.18
C ARG A 21 -8.91 4.61 5.20
N PRO A 22 -7.88 5.47 5.02
CA PRO A 22 -7.89 6.59 4.06
C PRO A 22 -7.65 6.17 2.61
N GLU A 23 -8.26 5.07 2.19
CA GLU A 23 -8.15 4.48 0.86
C GLU A 23 -9.52 3.99 0.38
N ASP A 24 -9.66 3.81 -0.93
CA ASP A 24 -10.80 3.13 -1.52
C ASP A 24 -10.71 1.61 -1.22
N PRO A 25 -11.76 1.01 -0.63
CA PRO A 25 -11.73 -0.40 -0.25
C PRO A 25 -11.70 -1.38 -1.43
N GLN A 26 -12.08 -0.95 -2.65
CA GLN A 26 -12.16 -1.82 -3.82
C GLN A 26 -10.82 -1.94 -4.55
N ASN A 27 -10.10 -0.83 -4.70
CA ASN A 27 -8.87 -0.78 -5.50
C ASN A 27 -7.62 -0.30 -4.72
N GLY A 28 -7.78 0.15 -3.47
CA GLY A 28 -6.68 0.61 -2.63
C GLY A 28 -6.14 1.99 -2.98
N ASP A 29 -6.77 2.71 -3.90
CA ASP A 29 -6.35 4.05 -4.26
C ASP A 29 -6.53 5.00 -3.08
N SER A 30 -5.59 5.94 -2.92
CA SER A 30 -5.72 6.99 -1.91
C SER A 30 -7.00 7.81 -2.13
N LEU A 31 -7.74 8.12 -1.06
CA LEU A 31 -8.89 9.05 -1.14
C LEU A 31 -8.49 10.46 -1.63
N ALA A 32 -7.19 10.77 -1.68
CA ALA A 32 -6.66 12.01 -2.27
C ALA A 32 -6.52 11.96 -3.80
N LYS A 33 -6.51 10.78 -4.42
CA LYS A 33 -6.35 10.61 -5.88
C LYS A 33 -7.49 11.25 -6.66
N PRO A 34 -8.79 10.99 -6.37
CA PRO A 34 -9.88 11.68 -7.06
C PRO A 34 -9.79 13.21 -6.98
N ARG A 35 -9.38 13.74 -5.82
CA ARG A 35 -9.16 15.19 -5.63
C ARG A 35 -8.01 15.71 -6.50
N ARG A 36 -6.90 14.97 -6.59
CA ARG A 36 -5.74 15.33 -7.44
C ARG A 36 -6.12 15.30 -8.91
N ASP A 37 -6.80 14.27 -9.36
CA ASP A 37 -7.20 14.06 -10.76
C ASP A 37 -8.21 15.13 -11.19
N ALA A 38 -9.22 15.44 -10.35
CA ALA A 38 -10.16 16.54 -10.59
C ALA A 38 -9.48 17.91 -10.61
N ARG A 39 -8.50 18.17 -9.73
CA ARG A 39 -7.71 19.41 -9.72
C ARG A 39 -6.86 19.53 -10.99
N SER A 40 -6.25 18.43 -11.45
CA SER A 40 -5.51 18.38 -12.71
C SER A 40 -6.43 18.70 -13.90
N ALA A 41 -7.59 18.06 -13.97
CA ALA A 41 -8.60 18.32 -15.01
C ALA A 41 -9.07 19.79 -15.02
N ARG A 42 -9.36 20.38 -13.84
CA ARG A 42 -9.72 21.80 -13.73
C ARG A 42 -8.62 22.72 -14.25
N ARG A 43 -7.37 22.48 -13.86
CA ARG A 43 -6.21 23.25 -14.35
C ARG A 43 -6.07 23.13 -15.86
N ARG A 44 -6.16 21.93 -16.41
CA ARG A 44 -6.10 21.68 -17.86
C ARG A 44 -7.19 22.43 -18.62
N LEU A 45 -8.43 22.36 -18.15
CA LEU A 45 -9.57 23.04 -18.78
C LEU A 45 -9.49 24.57 -18.65
N LYS A 46 -9.09 25.09 -17.48
CA LYS A 46 -8.85 26.53 -17.26
C LYS A 46 -7.78 27.05 -18.21
N ARG A 47 -6.62 26.39 -18.27
CA ARG A 47 -5.48 26.80 -19.13
C ARG A 47 -5.82 26.72 -20.61
N ARG A 48 -6.55 25.69 -21.05
CA ARG A 48 -7.07 25.62 -22.42
C ARG A 48 -7.96 26.83 -22.72
N ARG A 49 -8.85 27.20 -21.81
CA ARG A 49 -9.74 28.36 -21.99
C ARG A 49 -8.96 29.67 -22.04
N GLN A 50 -8.00 29.87 -21.14
CA GLN A 50 -7.13 31.06 -21.13
C GLN A 50 -6.42 31.24 -22.47
N ARG A 51 -5.80 30.18 -22.98
CA ARG A 51 -5.16 30.20 -24.31
C ARG A 51 -6.13 30.52 -25.45
N LEU A 52 -7.31 29.88 -25.45
CA LEU A 52 -8.31 30.15 -26.49
C LEU A 52 -8.85 31.58 -26.40
N ASN A 53 -8.98 32.15 -25.21
CA ASN A 53 -9.37 33.54 -25.04
C ASN A 53 -8.27 34.52 -25.46
N HIS A 54 -7.01 34.19 -25.20
CA HIS A 54 -5.88 34.98 -25.64
C HIS A 54 -5.81 35.05 -27.18
N LEU A 55 -6.00 33.92 -27.88
CA LEU A 55 -6.13 33.92 -29.34
C LEU A 55 -7.30 34.80 -29.83
N LYS A 56 -8.45 34.75 -29.17
CA LYS A 56 -9.59 35.63 -29.53
C LYS A 56 -9.23 37.10 -29.35
N GLN A 57 -8.60 37.43 -28.23
CA GLN A 57 -8.22 38.80 -27.89
C GLN A 57 -7.18 39.32 -28.88
N PHE A 58 -6.22 38.49 -29.29
CA PHE A 58 -5.24 38.83 -30.32
C PHE A 58 -5.90 39.31 -31.63
N PHE A 59 -6.92 38.61 -32.13
CA PHE A 59 -7.63 39.04 -33.35
C PHE A 59 -8.32 40.41 -33.20
N VAL A 60 -8.78 40.72 -31.98
CA VAL A 60 -9.41 42.01 -31.65
C VAL A 60 -8.35 43.10 -31.52
N ASP A 61 -7.29 42.85 -30.75
CA ASP A 61 -6.22 43.82 -30.46
C ASP A 61 -5.44 44.21 -31.73
N GLN A 62 -5.28 43.27 -32.67
CA GLN A 62 -4.64 43.51 -33.96
C GLN A 62 -5.61 44.04 -35.03
N ASN A 63 -6.85 44.38 -34.65
CA ASN A 63 -7.90 44.88 -35.55
C ASN A 63 -8.19 43.97 -36.76
N ILE A 64 -8.00 42.65 -36.61
CA ILE A 64 -8.28 41.67 -37.68
C ILE A 64 -9.77 41.34 -37.72
N LEU A 65 -10.40 41.20 -36.54
CA LEU A 65 -11.84 40.98 -36.37
C LEU A 65 -12.33 41.77 -35.17
N THR A 66 -13.56 42.28 -35.24
CA THR A 66 -14.24 42.82 -34.06
C THR A 66 -14.61 41.70 -33.08
N LYS A 67 -14.82 42.07 -31.81
CA LYS A 67 -15.28 41.12 -30.78
C LYS A 67 -16.58 40.40 -31.19
N ASN A 68 -17.52 41.11 -31.82
CA ASN A 68 -18.79 40.55 -32.26
C ASN A 68 -18.58 39.51 -33.37
N GLN A 69 -17.72 39.79 -34.36
CA GLN A 69 -17.39 38.82 -35.40
C GLN A 69 -16.72 37.57 -34.81
N VAL A 70 -15.79 37.72 -33.86
CA VAL A 70 -15.17 36.57 -33.19
C VAL A 70 -16.19 35.70 -32.44
N GLU A 71 -17.16 36.34 -31.77
CA GLU A 71 -18.24 35.63 -31.07
C GLU A 71 -19.18 34.93 -32.05
N GLU A 72 -19.56 35.58 -33.15
CA GLU A 72 -20.39 35.03 -34.22
C GLU A 72 -19.73 33.81 -34.88
N VAL A 73 -18.49 33.95 -35.35
CA VAL A 73 -17.74 32.87 -36.00
C VAL A 73 -17.63 31.65 -35.09
N LEU A 74 -17.44 31.86 -33.78
CA LEU A 74 -17.25 30.77 -32.81
C LEU A 74 -18.54 30.28 -32.14
N ASP A 75 -19.68 30.92 -32.39
CA ASP A 75 -20.98 30.41 -31.97
C ASP A 75 -21.22 29.04 -32.61
N TYR A 76 -21.92 28.15 -31.94
CA TYR A 76 -22.15 26.78 -32.43
C TYR A 76 -23.21 26.69 -33.54
N ARG A 77 -23.99 27.75 -33.75
CA ARG A 77 -25.03 27.88 -34.78
C ARG A 77 -24.55 28.55 -36.05
N SER A 78 -23.37 29.15 -36.02
CA SER A 78 -22.80 29.87 -37.15
C SER A 78 -22.47 28.94 -38.31
N ASP A 79 -22.66 29.43 -39.54
CA ASP A 79 -22.38 28.70 -40.78
C ASP A 79 -20.91 28.33 -40.94
N PHE A 80 -20.00 29.08 -40.31
CA PHE A 80 -18.57 28.75 -40.26
C PHE A 80 -18.29 27.40 -39.54
N ASN A 81 -19.25 26.80 -38.83
CA ASN A 81 -19.10 25.44 -38.29
C ASN A 81 -19.42 24.33 -39.29
N LYS A 82 -20.03 24.66 -40.44
CA LYS A 82 -20.26 23.70 -41.52
C LYS A 82 -19.01 23.47 -42.36
N LEU A 83 -18.04 24.38 -42.31
CA LEU A 83 -16.77 24.29 -43.03
C LEU A 83 -15.90 23.13 -42.51
N ASP A 84 -15.25 22.41 -43.43
CA ASP A 84 -14.24 21.42 -43.05
C ASP A 84 -12.94 22.13 -42.64
N VAL A 85 -12.78 22.33 -41.34
CA VAL A 85 -11.61 22.98 -40.76
C VAL A 85 -10.28 22.27 -41.09
N TYR A 86 -10.29 20.98 -41.46
CA TYR A 86 -9.07 20.29 -41.89
C TYR A 86 -8.72 20.63 -43.34
N ALA A 87 -9.73 20.77 -44.20
CA ALA A 87 -9.53 21.29 -45.56
C ALA A 87 -9.05 22.74 -45.52
N LEU A 88 -9.62 23.57 -44.64
CA LEU A 88 -9.14 24.94 -44.42
C LEU A 88 -7.68 24.98 -43.91
N ARG A 89 -7.28 24.03 -43.05
CA ARG A 89 -5.87 23.91 -42.61
C ARG A 89 -4.93 23.61 -43.76
N ALA A 90 -5.32 22.73 -44.68
CA ALA A 90 -4.54 22.44 -45.88
C ALA A 90 -4.51 23.65 -46.84
N LYS A 91 -5.66 24.29 -47.08
CA LYS A 91 -5.80 25.49 -47.91
C LYS A 91 -4.92 26.64 -47.39
N ALA A 92 -4.86 26.84 -46.07
CA ALA A 92 -4.10 27.91 -45.42
C ALA A 92 -2.58 27.89 -45.73
N LEU A 93 -2.05 26.77 -46.22
CA LEU A 93 -0.64 26.60 -46.55
C LEU A 93 -0.27 27.25 -47.89
N THR A 94 -1.23 27.36 -48.82
CA THR A 94 -0.99 27.78 -50.20
C THR A 94 -1.87 28.94 -50.66
N GLU A 95 -3.06 29.12 -50.08
CA GLU A 95 -4.07 30.07 -50.53
C GLU A 95 -4.49 31.04 -49.42
N GLU A 96 -5.09 32.17 -49.81
CA GLU A 96 -5.70 33.13 -48.87
C GLU A 96 -6.88 32.51 -48.12
N LEU A 97 -6.93 32.75 -46.81
CA LEU A 97 -8.12 32.55 -45.99
C LEU A 97 -8.71 33.89 -45.57
N SER A 98 -10.04 33.95 -45.50
CA SER A 98 -10.71 35.06 -44.83
C SER A 98 -10.31 35.14 -43.34
N PRO A 99 -10.36 36.31 -42.70
CA PRO A 99 -10.12 36.45 -41.26
C PRO A 99 -10.93 35.48 -40.39
N GLU A 100 -12.19 35.23 -40.76
CA GLU A 100 -13.12 34.31 -40.10
C GLU A 100 -12.71 32.83 -40.26
N GLU A 101 -12.22 32.43 -41.43
CA GLU A 101 -11.65 31.09 -41.66
C GLU A 101 -10.33 30.91 -40.92
N LEU A 102 -9.47 31.93 -40.92
CA LEU A 102 -8.17 31.89 -40.26
C LEU A 102 -8.32 31.71 -38.75
N ILE A 103 -9.22 32.45 -38.09
CA ILE A 103 -9.46 32.27 -36.65
C ILE A 103 -10.00 30.86 -36.35
N LYS A 104 -10.80 30.24 -37.23
CA LYS A 104 -11.25 28.85 -37.05
C LYS A 104 -10.09 27.85 -37.07
N VAL A 105 -9.18 28.00 -38.04
CA VAL A 105 -7.98 27.18 -38.19
C VAL A 105 -7.10 27.29 -36.95
N LEU A 106 -6.71 28.52 -36.57
CA LEU A 106 -5.85 28.77 -35.41
C LEU A 106 -6.52 28.32 -34.10
N TYR A 107 -7.83 28.52 -33.96
CA TYR A 107 -8.58 28.08 -32.78
C TYR A 107 -8.61 26.56 -32.65
N GLN A 108 -8.69 25.83 -33.76
CA GLN A 108 -8.64 24.37 -33.76
C GLN A 108 -7.27 23.87 -33.29
N ILE A 109 -6.18 24.39 -33.88
CA ILE A 109 -4.79 24.05 -33.53
C ILE A 109 -4.54 24.39 -32.05
N ALA A 110 -4.87 25.61 -31.61
CA ALA A 110 -4.71 26.02 -30.21
C ALA A 110 -5.50 25.14 -29.22
N LYS A 111 -6.68 24.65 -29.62
CA LYS A 111 -7.48 23.72 -28.80
C LYS A 111 -6.87 22.32 -28.75
N ARG A 112 -6.15 21.90 -29.81
CA ARG A 112 -5.74 20.53 -30.13
C ARG A 112 -4.23 20.37 -30.45
N ARG A 113 -3.37 21.19 -29.85
CA ARG A 113 -1.91 21.32 -30.10
C ARG A 113 -0.97 20.12 -29.83
N GLY A 114 -1.43 18.87 -29.99
CA GLY A 114 -0.58 17.68 -29.83
C GLY A 114 0.02 17.44 -28.43
N PHE A 115 0.84 16.40 -28.33
CA PHE A 115 1.58 16.01 -27.12
C PHE A 115 3.02 16.50 -27.16
N LYS A 116 3.52 17.12 -26.08
CA LYS A 116 4.93 17.53 -25.93
C LYS A 116 5.55 16.75 -24.77
N SER A 117 6.61 16.00 -25.05
CA SER A 117 7.42 15.36 -24.00
C SER A 117 8.13 16.45 -23.18
N ASN A 118 8.32 16.23 -21.88
CA ASN A 118 9.11 17.15 -21.04
C ASN A 118 10.62 16.85 -21.10
N ARG A 119 11.05 15.78 -21.80
CA ARG A 119 12.46 15.38 -21.97
C ARG A 119 12.73 15.03 -23.44
N LYS A 120 13.90 15.39 -23.97
CA LYS A 120 14.37 14.96 -25.30
C LYS A 120 14.63 13.45 -25.36
N VAL A 121 15.08 12.85 -24.25
CA VAL A 121 15.29 11.39 -24.14
C VAL A 121 14.08 10.74 -23.46
N VAL A 122 13.29 9.98 -24.22
CA VAL A 122 12.06 9.33 -23.76
C VAL A 122 12.36 7.95 -23.17
N GLU A 123 11.80 7.64 -21.99
CA GLU A 123 11.77 6.26 -21.45
C GLU A 123 10.48 5.56 -21.91
N GLU A 124 10.61 4.40 -22.56
CA GLU A 124 9.49 3.62 -23.13
C GLU A 124 8.79 2.70 -22.12
N SER A 125 8.80 3.03 -20.82
CA SER A 125 8.50 2.05 -19.76
C SER A 125 7.04 2.00 -19.27
N ASP A 126 6.12 2.84 -19.77
CA ASP A 126 4.72 2.88 -19.32
C ASP A 126 3.72 2.34 -20.36
N LYS A 127 2.65 1.64 -19.97
CA LYS A 127 1.73 0.94 -20.90
C LYS A 127 0.83 1.89 -21.71
N GLU A 128 0.23 2.91 -21.07
CA GLU A 128 -0.57 3.92 -21.78
C GLU A 128 0.31 5.00 -22.42
N GLY A 129 1.37 5.43 -21.71
CA GLY A 129 2.39 6.33 -22.26
C GLY A 129 3.07 5.72 -23.49
N GLY A 130 3.30 4.41 -23.49
CA GLY A 130 3.85 3.65 -24.61
C GLY A 130 2.92 3.63 -25.83
N ARG A 131 1.59 3.54 -25.65
CA ARG A 131 0.64 3.61 -26.78
C ARG A 131 0.66 4.97 -27.47
N VAL A 132 0.63 6.06 -26.70
CA VAL A 132 0.73 7.41 -27.26
C VAL A 132 2.11 7.61 -27.89
N THR A 133 3.19 7.26 -27.20
CA THR A 133 4.57 7.41 -27.71
C THR A 133 4.80 6.58 -28.98
N SER A 134 4.26 5.37 -29.03
CA SER A 134 4.28 4.54 -30.24
C SER A 134 3.52 5.21 -31.38
N ALA A 135 2.31 5.72 -31.12
CA ALA A 135 1.53 6.43 -32.14
C ALA A 135 2.25 7.70 -32.63
N LEU A 136 2.93 8.44 -31.75
CA LEU A 136 3.75 9.60 -32.12
C LEU A 136 4.86 9.20 -33.11
N LYS A 137 5.67 8.18 -32.77
CA LYS A 137 6.74 7.68 -33.65
C LYS A 137 6.22 7.15 -34.98
N THR A 138 5.11 6.41 -34.96
CA THR A 138 4.48 5.89 -36.17
C THR A 138 3.98 7.00 -37.06
N ASN A 139 3.36 8.05 -36.50
CA ASN A 139 2.83 9.15 -37.28
C ASN A 139 3.92 10.11 -37.77
N GLU A 140 5.00 10.31 -37.00
CA GLU A 140 6.18 11.06 -37.43
C GLU A 140 6.79 10.42 -38.69
N LYS A 141 7.02 9.10 -38.65
CA LYS A 141 7.46 8.34 -39.84
C LYS A 141 6.45 8.42 -40.97
N PHE A 142 5.16 8.25 -40.68
CA PHE A 142 4.11 8.31 -41.70
C PHE A 142 4.08 9.66 -42.44
N LEU A 143 4.24 10.79 -41.74
CA LEU A 143 4.28 12.11 -42.37
C LEU A 143 5.50 12.23 -43.31
N ALA A 144 6.66 11.75 -42.86
CA ALA A 144 7.89 11.75 -43.65
C ALA A 144 7.80 10.82 -44.88
N ASP A 145 7.42 9.55 -44.67
CA ASP A 145 7.38 8.51 -45.71
C ASP A 145 6.35 8.83 -46.82
N ASN A 146 5.30 9.59 -46.51
CA ASN A 146 4.24 9.97 -47.46
C ASN A 146 4.35 11.43 -47.94
N ASN A 147 5.46 12.12 -47.65
CA ASN A 147 5.73 13.50 -48.08
C ASN A 147 4.64 14.52 -47.69
N TYR A 148 3.98 14.33 -46.54
CA TYR A 148 3.02 15.31 -46.03
C TYR A 148 3.76 16.46 -45.35
N THR A 149 3.44 17.69 -45.75
CA THR A 149 4.10 18.90 -45.23
C THR A 149 3.64 19.20 -43.79
N THR A 150 2.38 18.88 -43.47
CA THR A 150 1.77 19.19 -42.16
C THR A 150 0.74 18.15 -41.71
N VAL A 151 0.42 18.17 -40.41
CA VAL A 151 -0.64 17.34 -39.82
C VAL A 151 -2.01 17.68 -40.41
N GLY A 152 -2.27 18.95 -40.68
CA GLY A 152 -3.52 19.43 -41.28
C GLY A 152 -3.76 18.84 -42.67
N GLU A 153 -2.72 18.84 -43.50
CA GLU A 153 -2.72 18.26 -44.84
C GLU A 153 -3.01 16.76 -44.81
N ALA A 154 -2.24 16.01 -44.00
CA ALA A 154 -2.43 14.57 -43.86
C ALA A 154 -3.84 14.22 -43.36
N LEU A 155 -4.33 14.89 -42.32
CA LEU A 155 -5.68 14.68 -41.78
C LEU A 155 -6.81 15.08 -42.74
N SER A 156 -6.52 15.88 -43.76
CA SER A 156 -7.49 16.31 -44.75
C SER A 156 -7.55 15.39 -45.96
N ARG A 157 -6.40 14.93 -46.45
CA ARG A 157 -6.28 14.26 -47.76
C ARG A 157 -6.14 12.74 -47.68
N ASP A 158 -5.56 12.22 -46.61
CA ASP A 158 -5.20 10.80 -46.55
C ASP A 158 -6.37 9.87 -46.19
N GLU A 159 -6.51 8.76 -46.91
CA GLU A 159 -7.55 7.75 -46.69
C GLU A 159 -7.49 7.14 -45.29
N LYS A 160 -6.30 7.03 -44.68
CA LYS A 160 -6.10 6.54 -43.31
C LYS A 160 -6.97 7.30 -42.30
N PHE A 161 -7.22 8.59 -42.54
CA PHE A 161 -7.96 9.45 -41.62
C PHE A 161 -9.40 9.73 -42.06
N ALA A 162 -9.82 9.24 -43.23
CA ALA A 162 -11.15 9.48 -43.80
C ALA A 162 -12.28 9.01 -42.87
N LEU A 163 -12.13 7.83 -42.25
CA LEU A 163 -13.14 7.27 -41.34
C LEU A 163 -13.28 8.08 -40.04
N HIS A 164 -12.16 8.57 -39.48
CA HIS A 164 -12.19 9.50 -38.34
C HIS A 164 -10.87 10.26 -38.15
N LYS A 165 -10.96 11.59 -38.11
CA LYS A 165 -9.81 12.49 -37.86
C LYS A 165 -9.42 12.62 -36.37
N ARG A 166 -10.09 11.90 -35.46
CA ARG A 166 -9.91 12.00 -34.01
C ARG A 166 -9.72 10.64 -33.37
N ASN A 167 -8.89 10.58 -32.33
CA ASN A 167 -8.82 9.41 -31.45
C ASN A 167 -10.20 9.03 -30.90
N LYS A 168 -10.44 7.73 -30.83
CA LYS A 168 -11.60 7.13 -30.14
C LYS A 168 -11.18 6.73 -28.72
N ARG A 169 -12.09 6.14 -27.96
CA ARG A 169 -11.87 5.84 -26.52
C ARG A 169 -10.66 4.94 -26.28
N ASP A 170 -10.47 3.95 -27.14
CA ASP A 170 -9.44 2.91 -27.00
C ASP A 170 -8.44 2.92 -28.17
N ASP A 171 -8.53 3.94 -29.02
CA ASP A 171 -7.71 4.10 -30.21
C ASP A 171 -7.01 5.46 -30.20
N TYR A 172 -5.68 5.42 -30.05
CA TYR A 172 -4.79 6.56 -29.96
C TYR A 172 -3.95 6.76 -31.23
N THR A 173 -4.25 6.03 -32.31
CA THR A 173 -3.48 6.02 -33.56
C THR A 173 -3.35 7.40 -34.20
N ASN A 174 -4.30 8.31 -34.00
CA ASN A 174 -4.29 9.65 -34.61
C ASN A 174 -3.74 10.71 -33.63
N SER A 175 -2.67 10.35 -32.90
CA SER A 175 -1.94 11.23 -31.99
C SER A 175 -0.66 11.75 -32.64
N PHE A 176 -0.48 13.08 -32.64
CA PHE A 176 0.68 13.75 -33.24
C PHE A 176 1.47 14.55 -32.19
N ALA A 177 2.75 14.76 -32.45
CA ALA A 177 3.63 15.51 -31.58
C ALA A 177 3.23 16.99 -31.62
N ARG A 178 3.52 17.72 -30.55
CA ARG A 178 3.28 19.17 -30.53
C ARG A 178 4.14 19.88 -31.56
N ASP A 179 5.34 19.37 -31.80
CA ASP A 179 6.28 19.97 -32.74
C ASP A 179 5.72 19.86 -34.18
N ASP A 180 5.04 18.77 -34.54
CA ASP A 180 4.32 18.66 -35.83
C ASP A 180 3.27 19.77 -36.02
N PHE A 181 2.51 20.10 -34.96
CA PHE A 181 1.54 21.20 -35.00
C PHE A 181 2.21 22.58 -34.96
N LEU A 182 3.44 22.69 -34.44
CA LEU A 182 4.20 23.92 -34.46
C LEU A 182 4.69 24.21 -35.87
N CYS A 183 5.28 23.22 -36.55
CA CYS A 183 5.67 23.32 -37.95
C CYS A 183 4.49 23.73 -38.84
N GLU A 184 3.33 23.09 -38.63
CA GLU A 184 2.10 23.47 -39.35
C GLU A 184 1.68 24.92 -39.06
N LEU A 185 1.70 25.34 -37.80
CA LEU A 185 1.31 26.68 -37.40
C LEU A 185 2.24 27.73 -38.01
N GLU A 186 3.55 27.51 -37.96
CA GLU A 186 4.56 28.38 -38.56
C GLU A 186 4.37 28.48 -40.08
N ALA A 187 4.10 27.37 -40.77
CA ALA A 187 3.82 27.36 -42.20
C ALA A 187 2.55 28.14 -42.56
N ILE A 188 1.46 27.96 -41.81
CA ILE A 188 0.22 28.71 -41.98
C ILE A 188 0.47 30.21 -41.77
N ILE A 189 1.13 30.59 -40.69
CA ILE A 189 1.42 31.99 -40.38
C ILE A 189 2.28 32.61 -41.48
N LYS A 190 3.31 31.92 -41.95
CA LYS A 190 4.17 32.37 -43.04
C LYS A 190 3.37 32.70 -44.30
N THR A 191 2.45 31.83 -44.72
CA THR A 191 1.60 32.07 -45.90
C THR A 191 0.58 33.19 -45.64
N GLN A 192 -0.11 33.17 -44.51
CA GLN A 192 -1.18 34.12 -44.20
C GLN A 192 -0.69 35.53 -43.86
N ARG A 193 0.61 35.71 -43.61
CA ARG A 193 1.27 37.03 -43.53
C ARG A 193 1.15 37.85 -44.82
N ASN A 194 0.93 37.21 -45.96
CA ASN A 194 0.68 37.95 -47.21
C ASN A 194 -0.78 38.43 -47.34
N TYR A 195 -1.67 38.00 -46.44
CA TYR A 195 -3.11 38.18 -46.54
C TYR A 195 -3.70 38.76 -45.24
N ALA A 196 -4.52 38.00 -44.52
CA ALA A 196 -5.22 38.41 -43.30
C ALA A 196 -4.28 38.84 -42.14
N LEU A 197 -2.99 38.48 -42.17
CA LEU A 197 -2.00 38.88 -41.16
C LEU A 197 -1.00 39.94 -41.65
N LYS A 198 -1.20 40.57 -42.82
CA LYS A 198 -0.24 41.50 -43.44
C LYS A 198 0.19 42.69 -42.57
N ASN A 199 -0.73 43.20 -41.75
CA ASN A 199 -0.49 44.37 -40.90
C ASN A 199 -0.09 44.01 -39.47
N VAL A 200 0.15 42.72 -39.18
CA VAL A 200 0.42 42.24 -37.83
C VAL A 200 1.94 42.23 -37.57
N PRO A 201 2.43 42.91 -36.52
CA PRO A 201 3.86 42.90 -36.18
C PRO A 201 4.37 41.49 -35.86
N GLU A 202 5.58 41.17 -36.33
CA GLU A 202 6.27 39.90 -36.03
C GLU A 202 6.39 39.63 -34.52
N PRO A 203 6.71 40.60 -33.64
CA PRO A 203 6.73 40.38 -32.19
C PRO A 203 5.38 39.92 -31.63
N ALA A 204 4.27 40.46 -32.13
CA ALA A 204 2.93 40.08 -31.68
C ALA A 204 2.57 38.64 -32.09
N ILE A 205 2.98 38.22 -33.29
CA ILE A 205 2.84 36.83 -33.75
C ILE A 205 3.68 35.88 -32.88
N ASN A 206 4.93 36.24 -32.61
CA ASN A 206 5.81 35.43 -31.77
C ASN A 206 5.28 35.30 -30.33
N GLU A 207 4.74 36.38 -29.76
CA GLU A 207 4.03 36.32 -28.48
C GLU A 207 2.84 35.36 -28.54
N LEU A 208 2.02 35.40 -29.59
CA LEU A 208 0.86 34.52 -29.71
C LEU A 208 1.27 33.04 -29.77
N ILE A 209 2.35 32.71 -30.48
CA ILE A 209 2.78 31.33 -30.72
C ILE A 209 3.57 30.78 -29.53
N TYR A 210 4.64 31.46 -29.12
CA TYR A 210 5.62 30.98 -28.15
C TYR A 210 5.43 31.59 -26.75
N GLY A 211 4.89 32.81 -26.69
CA GLY A 211 4.82 33.64 -25.47
C GLY A 211 6.00 34.61 -25.38
N ILE A 212 5.85 35.67 -24.60
CA ILE A 212 6.96 36.56 -24.20
C ILE A 212 7.67 35.95 -23.00
N ASP A 213 8.99 36.08 -22.93
CA ASP A 213 9.79 35.89 -21.72
C ASP A 213 10.73 37.09 -21.54
N ASP A 214 10.32 38.05 -20.72
CA ASP A 214 11.07 39.29 -20.43
C ASP A 214 11.74 39.24 -19.04
N GLY A 215 11.83 38.05 -18.44
CA GLY A 215 12.37 37.86 -17.09
C GLY A 215 11.44 38.27 -15.94
N GLN A 216 10.31 38.95 -16.20
CA GLN A 216 9.32 39.33 -15.18
C GLN A 216 7.98 38.62 -15.35
N VAL A 217 7.48 38.45 -16.58
CA VAL A 217 6.18 37.82 -16.86
C VAL A 217 6.25 36.98 -18.14
N THR A 218 6.29 35.65 -17.99
CA THR A 218 6.09 34.77 -19.15
C THR A 218 4.61 34.77 -19.58
N ASN A 219 4.28 35.07 -20.85
CA ASN A 219 2.91 34.91 -21.35
C ASN A 219 2.54 33.41 -21.48
N VAL A 220 2.08 32.85 -20.37
CA VAL A 220 1.70 31.45 -20.22
C VAL A 220 0.44 31.03 -21.01
N SER A 221 -0.17 31.95 -21.75
CA SER A 221 -1.39 31.73 -22.53
C SER A 221 -1.14 31.51 -24.02
N ALA A 222 0.11 31.59 -24.50
CA ALA A 222 0.47 31.36 -25.90
C ALA A 222 0.10 29.96 -26.42
N ILE A 223 0.06 29.82 -27.75
CA ILE A 223 -0.46 28.64 -28.44
C ILE A 223 0.36 27.39 -28.09
N MET A 224 1.69 27.45 -28.21
CA MET A 224 2.58 26.30 -28.02
C MET A 224 3.26 26.24 -26.65
N TYR A 225 3.17 27.31 -25.84
CA TYR A 225 3.71 27.34 -24.49
C TYR A 225 3.16 26.24 -23.56
N GLN A 226 4.06 25.54 -22.85
CA GLN A 226 3.71 24.56 -21.82
C GLN A 226 4.48 24.87 -20.54
N ARG A 227 3.74 25.07 -19.45
CA ARG A 227 4.33 25.16 -18.12
C ARG A 227 5.16 23.90 -17.82
N PRO A 228 6.33 24.05 -17.17
CA PRO A 228 7.16 22.91 -16.78
C PRO A 228 6.37 21.94 -15.90
N PHE A 229 6.60 20.64 -16.11
CA PHE A 229 5.93 19.59 -15.34
C PHE A 229 6.34 19.59 -13.86
N MET A 230 7.63 19.76 -13.61
CA MET A 230 8.25 19.92 -12.30
C MET A 230 9.32 21.00 -12.40
N THR A 231 9.38 21.88 -11.42
CA THR A 231 10.46 22.86 -11.27
C THR A 231 11.45 22.39 -10.21
N LYS A 232 12.66 22.92 -10.23
CA LYS A 232 13.70 22.64 -9.23
C LYS A 232 13.22 22.96 -7.82
N GLU A 233 12.64 24.14 -7.61
CA GLU A 233 12.15 24.59 -6.29
C GLU A 233 11.11 23.62 -5.72
N LEU A 234 10.24 23.07 -6.58
CA LEU A 234 9.26 22.07 -6.15
C LEU A 234 9.93 20.75 -5.75
N ILE A 235 10.96 20.32 -6.48
CA ILE A 235 11.73 19.13 -6.13
C ILE A 235 12.46 19.35 -4.81
N GLU A 236 13.19 20.45 -4.66
CA GLU A 236 13.91 20.83 -3.44
C GLU A 236 13.00 20.91 -2.21
N LYS A 237 11.77 21.43 -2.39
CA LYS A 237 10.75 21.44 -1.33
C LYS A 237 10.31 20.03 -0.92
N MET A 238 10.32 19.07 -1.83
CA MET A 238 10.00 17.67 -1.55
C MET A 238 11.21 16.86 -1.04
N VAL A 239 12.43 17.36 -1.20
CA VAL A 239 13.64 16.72 -0.65
C VAL A 239 13.61 16.83 0.88
N GLY A 240 13.67 15.68 1.54
CA GLY A 240 13.76 15.59 2.99
C GLY A 240 15.09 16.08 3.55
N LYS A 241 15.13 16.33 4.85
CA LYS A 241 16.33 16.74 5.58
C LYS A 241 17.26 15.56 5.87
N CYS A 242 18.54 15.84 6.05
CA CYS A 242 19.54 14.86 6.48
C CYS A 242 19.10 14.20 7.80
N THR A 243 19.58 12.98 8.04
CA THR A 243 19.34 12.25 9.29
C THR A 243 20.08 12.88 10.48
N PHE A 244 21.27 13.42 10.25
CA PHE A 244 22.16 13.95 11.30
C PHE A 244 22.32 15.48 11.27
N GLU A 245 22.16 16.11 10.11
CA GLU A 245 22.35 17.55 9.90
C GLU A 245 20.99 18.22 9.62
N ASP A 246 20.24 18.62 10.65
CA ASP A 246 18.83 19.08 10.56
C ASP A 246 18.59 20.32 9.66
N GLY A 247 19.64 21.08 9.35
CA GLY A 247 19.62 22.21 8.40
C GLY A 247 19.85 21.79 6.94
N GLU A 248 20.39 20.60 6.71
CA GLU A 248 20.89 20.19 5.40
C GLU A 248 19.89 19.33 4.63
N LYS A 249 19.87 19.51 3.31
CA LYS A 249 19.10 18.65 2.40
C LYS A 249 19.84 17.35 2.12
N ARG A 250 19.07 16.27 1.91
CA ARG A 250 19.62 14.98 1.49
C ARG A 250 20.36 15.12 0.15
N ALA A 251 21.47 14.42 0.01
CA ALA A 251 22.24 14.31 -1.22
C ALA A 251 21.52 13.45 -2.27
N PRO A 252 21.63 13.77 -3.58
CA PRO A 252 21.27 12.85 -4.65
C PRO A 252 22.01 11.51 -4.49
N LYS A 253 21.37 10.38 -4.73
CA LYS A 253 22.06 9.07 -4.73
C LYS A 253 23.12 8.96 -5.83
N ALA A 254 22.96 9.77 -6.87
CA ALA A 254 23.87 9.88 -8.02
C ALA A 254 25.04 10.84 -7.76
N SER A 255 25.12 11.47 -6.58
CA SER A 255 26.25 12.32 -6.25
C SER A 255 27.49 11.46 -5.99
N TYR A 256 28.67 11.99 -6.33
CA TYR A 256 29.93 11.29 -6.11
C TYR A 256 30.10 10.86 -4.65
N SER A 257 29.86 11.78 -3.69
CA SER A 257 30.00 11.44 -2.26
C SER A 257 29.07 10.31 -1.84
N PHE A 258 27.86 10.22 -2.40
CA PHE A 258 26.91 9.16 -2.04
C PHE A 258 27.27 7.83 -2.71
N GLU A 259 27.70 7.84 -3.98
CA GLU A 259 28.16 6.63 -4.68
C GLU A 259 29.42 6.04 -4.03
N VAL A 260 30.39 6.89 -3.67
CA VAL A 260 31.61 6.48 -2.95
C VAL A 260 31.28 5.95 -1.56
N PHE A 261 30.52 6.70 -0.76
CA PHE A 261 30.04 6.24 0.56
C PHE A 261 29.42 4.85 0.50
N ARG A 262 28.52 4.64 -0.47
CA ARG A 262 27.81 3.37 -0.63
C ARG A 262 28.77 2.25 -1.04
N LEU A 263 29.62 2.49 -2.03
CA LEU A 263 30.57 1.48 -2.50
C LEU A 263 31.58 1.12 -1.40
N ALA A 264 32.14 2.13 -0.72
CA ALA A 264 33.04 1.94 0.41
C ALA A 264 32.39 1.13 1.55
N SER A 265 31.14 1.45 1.90
CA SER A 265 30.39 0.68 2.90
C SER A 265 30.15 -0.77 2.48
N ASP A 266 29.84 -1.00 1.20
CA ASP A 266 29.67 -2.35 0.67
C ASP A 266 31.01 -3.13 0.69
N LEU A 267 32.14 -2.47 0.42
CA LEU A 267 33.48 -3.05 0.46
C LEU A 267 33.97 -3.34 1.89
N SER A 268 33.72 -2.45 2.85
CA SER A 268 34.11 -2.65 4.26
C SER A 268 33.38 -3.84 4.91
N HIS A 269 32.22 -4.22 4.36
CA HIS A 269 31.46 -5.40 4.77
C HIS A 269 31.76 -6.67 3.95
N LEU A 270 32.59 -6.57 2.89
CA LEU A 270 32.90 -7.70 2.03
C LEU A 270 33.91 -8.63 2.73
N VAL A 271 33.58 -9.92 2.72
CA VAL A 271 34.41 -10.98 3.32
C VAL A 271 34.66 -12.06 2.27
N PHE A 272 35.91 -12.51 2.19
CA PHE A 272 36.34 -13.64 1.40
C PHE A 272 36.71 -14.83 2.30
N ILE A 273 36.46 -16.04 1.83
CA ILE A 273 36.76 -17.30 2.53
C ILE A 273 37.43 -18.29 1.57
N PRO A 274 38.20 -19.28 2.06
CA PRO A 274 38.79 -20.29 1.18
C PRO A 274 37.72 -21.07 0.42
N ARG A 275 38.02 -21.43 -0.83
CA ARG A 275 37.13 -22.11 -1.77
C ARG A 275 36.68 -23.48 -1.23
N ASP A 276 37.59 -24.19 -0.57
CA ASP A 276 37.34 -25.52 -0.01
C ASP A 276 36.79 -25.45 1.44
N ALA A 277 36.71 -24.26 2.03
CA ALA A 277 36.23 -24.09 3.39
C ALA A 277 34.75 -23.72 3.42
N SER A 278 33.99 -24.40 4.28
CA SER A 278 32.63 -23.94 4.60
C SER A 278 32.68 -22.57 5.30
N LYS A 279 31.60 -21.78 5.21
CA LYS A 279 31.49 -20.48 5.92
C LYS A 279 31.76 -20.60 7.42
N ARG A 280 31.45 -21.75 8.02
CA ARG A 280 31.67 -22.03 9.44
C ARG A 280 33.13 -22.35 9.72
N GLN A 281 33.74 -23.21 8.90
CA GLN A 281 35.15 -23.56 9.02
C GLN A 281 36.01 -22.30 8.91
N ALA A 282 35.78 -21.48 7.88
CA ALA A 282 36.50 -20.23 7.69
C ALA A 282 36.38 -19.29 8.90
N LYS A 283 35.20 -19.23 9.54
CA LYS A 283 35.01 -18.41 10.74
C LYS A 283 35.69 -19.01 11.99
N ARG A 284 35.61 -20.33 12.18
CA ARG A 284 36.19 -21.03 13.34
C ARG A 284 37.72 -20.99 13.33
N GLU A 285 38.30 -21.20 12.15
CA GLU A 285 39.74 -21.23 11.91
C GLU A 285 40.31 -19.84 11.57
N ASN A 286 39.48 -18.79 11.66
CA ASN A 286 39.84 -17.40 11.39
C ASN A 286 40.49 -17.18 10.00
N LEU A 287 39.98 -17.89 9.00
CA LEU A 287 40.39 -17.81 7.59
C LEU A 287 39.59 -16.75 6.80
N GLU A 288 38.83 -15.88 7.48
CA GLU A 288 38.06 -14.81 6.82
C GLU A 288 38.97 -13.64 6.46
N ILE A 289 39.05 -13.30 5.17
CA ILE A 289 39.80 -12.14 4.68
C ILE A 289 38.84 -10.97 4.45
N ARG A 290 39.17 -9.81 5.01
CA ARG A 290 38.54 -8.52 4.72
C ARG A 290 39.51 -7.62 3.98
N LEU A 291 38.97 -6.64 3.27
CA LEU A 291 39.79 -5.67 2.57
C LEU A 291 40.43 -4.70 3.57
N SER A 292 41.72 -4.40 3.37
CA SER A 292 42.42 -3.32 4.06
C SER A 292 41.96 -1.95 3.52
N PRO A 293 42.20 -0.85 4.25
CA PRO A 293 41.94 0.51 3.77
C PRO A 293 42.55 0.80 2.39
N GLU A 294 43.77 0.32 2.13
CA GLU A 294 44.49 0.48 0.88
C GLU A 294 43.79 -0.28 -0.26
N GLN A 295 43.37 -1.53 0.00
CA GLN A 295 42.62 -2.33 -0.96
C GLN A 295 41.25 -1.72 -1.29
N ILE A 296 40.55 -1.16 -0.27
CA ILE A 296 39.30 -0.45 -0.48
C ILE A 296 39.52 0.75 -1.41
N LYS A 297 40.55 1.56 -1.17
CA LYS A 297 40.92 2.71 -2.02
C LYS A 297 41.23 2.28 -3.46
N GLN A 298 42.04 1.24 -3.64
CA GLN A 298 42.37 0.69 -4.97
C GLN A 298 41.11 0.28 -5.77
N VAL A 299 40.17 -0.41 -5.13
CA VAL A 299 38.92 -0.83 -5.77
C VAL A 299 38.03 0.38 -6.12
N ILE A 300 37.99 1.41 -5.28
CA ILE A 300 37.25 2.65 -5.55
C ILE A 300 37.86 3.41 -6.73
N ASP A 301 39.17 3.48 -6.83
CA ASP A 301 39.84 4.11 -7.98
C ASP A 301 39.58 3.34 -9.27
N LEU A 302 39.58 2.00 -9.23
CA LEU A 302 39.14 1.20 -10.37
C LEU A 302 37.67 1.49 -10.76
N ALA A 303 36.79 1.73 -9.79
CA ALA A 303 35.39 2.04 -10.06
C ALA A 303 35.18 3.38 -10.81
N LYS A 304 36.17 4.27 -10.81
CA LYS A 304 36.18 5.49 -11.64
C LYS A 304 36.41 5.17 -13.11
N SER A 305 37.17 4.10 -13.41
CA SER A 305 37.48 3.71 -14.78
C SER A 305 36.44 2.76 -15.39
N GLN A 306 35.74 1.96 -14.56
CA GLN A 306 34.82 0.91 -14.99
C GLN A 306 33.40 1.08 -14.43
N LYS A 307 32.39 1.06 -15.32
CA LYS A 307 30.97 1.34 -14.98
C LYS A 307 30.35 0.41 -13.93
N SER A 308 30.77 -0.84 -13.88
CA SER A 308 30.30 -1.84 -12.91
C SER A 308 31.39 -2.86 -12.67
N LEU A 309 31.63 -3.17 -11.40
CA LEU A 309 32.57 -4.18 -10.94
C LEU A 309 31.81 -5.48 -10.61
N THR A 310 32.44 -6.62 -10.90
CA THR A 310 32.02 -7.94 -10.43
C THR A 310 32.74 -8.31 -9.14
N TYR A 311 32.25 -9.30 -8.39
CA TYR A 311 32.96 -9.80 -7.20
C TYR A 311 34.36 -10.30 -7.57
N LYS A 312 34.48 -11.02 -8.70
CA LYS A 312 35.77 -11.44 -9.28
C LYS A 312 36.74 -10.27 -9.45
N LYS A 313 36.25 -9.16 -10.04
CA LYS A 313 37.08 -8.00 -10.32
C LYS A 313 37.50 -7.29 -9.03
N VAL A 314 36.63 -7.23 -8.02
CA VAL A 314 37.00 -6.71 -6.70
C VAL A 314 38.10 -7.56 -6.07
N ARG A 315 37.94 -8.89 -6.07
CA ARG A 315 38.93 -9.85 -5.55
C ARG A 315 40.30 -9.66 -6.20
N SER A 316 40.35 -9.72 -7.54
CA SER A 316 41.59 -9.61 -8.30
C SER A 316 42.28 -8.26 -8.10
N THR A 317 41.50 -7.18 -7.94
CA THR A 317 42.05 -5.82 -7.74
C THR A 317 42.59 -5.63 -6.33
N ALA A 318 41.96 -6.26 -5.34
CA ALA A 318 42.47 -6.27 -3.96
C ALA A 318 43.69 -7.20 -3.79
N GLY A 319 44.10 -7.95 -4.81
CA GLY A 319 45.22 -8.90 -4.72
C GLY A 319 44.91 -10.14 -3.90
N ILE A 320 43.63 -10.51 -3.75
CA ILE A 320 43.20 -11.70 -3.01
C ILE A 320 43.32 -12.94 -3.93
N SER A 321 43.94 -14.02 -3.43
CA SER A 321 44.14 -15.27 -4.19
C SER A 321 42.83 -15.84 -4.77
N GLU A 322 42.95 -16.59 -5.87
CA GLU A 322 41.81 -17.32 -6.48
C GLU A 322 41.28 -18.45 -5.59
N ASP A 323 42.10 -18.88 -4.63
CA ASP A 323 41.71 -19.85 -3.60
C ASP A 323 40.67 -19.27 -2.62
N TYR A 324 40.40 -17.96 -2.69
CA TYR A 324 39.42 -17.29 -1.85
C TYR A 324 38.24 -16.80 -2.69
N VAL A 325 37.04 -17.04 -2.18
CA VAL A 325 35.76 -16.72 -2.83
C VAL A 325 34.91 -15.82 -1.93
N PRO A 326 34.02 -14.98 -2.49
CA PRO A 326 33.16 -14.13 -1.67
C PRO A 326 32.25 -14.97 -0.77
N LYS A 327 32.27 -14.69 0.53
CA LYS A 327 31.43 -15.37 1.54
C LYS A 327 29.94 -15.24 1.21
N ASP A 328 29.51 -14.05 0.78
CA ASP A 328 28.14 -13.74 0.43
C ASP A 328 28.09 -12.92 -0.85
N VAL A 329 27.20 -13.32 -1.78
CA VAL A 329 26.99 -12.63 -3.06
C VAL A 329 25.55 -12.18 -3.20
N ARG A 330 25.37 -10.99 -3.77
CA ARG A 330 24.05 -10.44 -4.13
C ARG A 330 23.63 -10.96 -5.51
N GLY A 331 22.39 -11.41 -5.62
CA GLY A 331 21.80 -11.88 -6.88
C GLY A 331 21.84 -13.39 -7.05
N LYS A 332 21.19 -13.89 -8.10
CA LYS A 332 21.21 -15.31 -8.46
C LYS A 332 22.57 -15.63 -9.09
N LYS A 333 23.24 -16.68 -8.61
CA LYS A 333 24.44 -17.24 -9.25
C LYS A 333 24.13 -17.67 -10.69
N LYS A 334 25.06 -17.41 -11.61
CA LYS A 334 24.94 -17.80 -13.01
C LYS A 334 25.29 -19.28 -13.15
N ASP A 335 24.77 -19.94 -14.20
CA ASP A 335 25.10 -21.33 -14.48
C ASP A 335 26.61 -21.43 -14.78
N GLY A 336 27.32 -22.33 -14.10
CA GLY A 336 28.78 -22.44 -14.16
C GLY A 336 29.57 -21.51 -13.24
N ASP A 337 28.91 -20.61 -12.49
CA ASP A 337 29.54 -19.72 -11.50
C ASP A 337 29.12 -20.15 -10.09
N GLU A 338 29.76 -21.20 -9.59
CA GLU A 338 29.44 -21.84 -8.32
C GLU A 338 29.46 -20.86 -7.12
N PHE A 339 30.34 -19.86 -7.15
CA PHE A 339 30.53 -18.91 -6.05
C PHE A 339 29.84 -17.57 -6.27
N GLY A 340 29.35 -17.28 -7.48
CA GLY A 340 28.68 -16.02 -7.82
C GLY A 340 29.67 -14.88 -8.10
N GLU A 341 30.91 -15.19 -8.47
CA GLU A 341 31.97 -14.22 -8.71
C GLU A 341 31.70 -13.33 -9.94
N GLU A 342 30.92 -13.82 -10.90
CA GLU A 342 30.52 -13.11 -12.12
C GLU A 342 29.27 -12.22 -11.90
N ASN A 343 28.74 -12.18 -10.68
CA ASN A 343 27.66 -11.26 -10.31
C ASN A 343 28.20 -9.82 -10.18
N ALA A 344 27.36 -8.85 -10.53
CA ALA A 344 27.67 -7.45 -10.32
C ALA A 344 27.73 -7.13 -8.81
N PHE A 345 28.84 -6.57 -8.37
CA PHE A 345 29.04 -6.07 -7.01
C PHE A 345 28.45 -4.66 -6.86
N GLY A 346 28.98 -3.71 -7.62
CA GLY A 346 28.70 -2.29 -7.50
C GLY A 346 29.57 -1.44 -8.42
N GLY A 347 29.49 -0.12 -8.28
CA GLY A 347 30.29 0.83 -9.06
C GLY A 347 29.73 2.25 -8.97
N LEU A 348 30.48 3.21 -9.52
CA LEU A 348 30.12 4.64 -9.55
C LEU A 348 29.35 4.94 -10.84
N LYS A 349 28.07 4.56 -10.90
CA LYS A 349 27.29 4.54 -12.15
C LYS A 349 27.05 5.94 -12.69
N ALA A 350 26.67 6.87 -11.82
CA ALA A 350 26.39 8.24 -12.22
C ALA A 350 27.68 8.98 -12.62
N TYR A 351 28.75 8.79 -11.85
CA TYR A 351 30.08 9.27 -12.22
C TYR A 351 30.50 8.77 -13.61
N ASN A 352 30.37 7.47 -13.88
CA ASN A 352 30.74 6.89 -15.17
C ASN A 352 29.82 7.35 -16.32
N ASP A 353 28.54 7.64 -16.07
CA ASP A 353 27.66 8.23 -17.08
C ASP A 353 28.13 9.64 -17.49
N ILE A 354 28.57 10.47 -16.52
CA ILE A 354 29.13 11.80 -16.80
C ILE A 354 30.48 11.67 -17.52
N ARG A 355 31.38 10.81 -17.03
CA ARG A 355 32.68 10.53 -17.66
C ARG A 355 32.53 10.06 -19.10
N SER A 356 31.61 9.12 -19.34
CA SER A 356 31.37 8.57 -20.68
C SER A 356 30.79 9.62 -21.63
N ALA A 357 29.99 10.56 -21.13
CA ALA A 357 29.45 11.66 -21.95
C ALA A 357 30.54 12.64 -22.39
N LEU A 358 31.61 12.79 -21.60
CA LEU A 358 32.73 13.70 -21.86
C LEU A 358 34.00 12.99 -22.32
N LYS A 359 33.91 11.72 -22.74
CA LYS A 359 35.07 10.92 -23.17
C LYS A 359 35.88 11.59 -24.29
N ASP A 360 35.21 12.34 -25.17
CA ASP A 360 35.79 13.04 -26.32
C ASP A 360 36.18 14.50 -25.99
N LEU A 361 36.09 14.90 -24.72
CA LEU A 361 36.35 16.24 -24.20
C LEU A 361 37.23 16.19 -22.93
N PRO A 362 38.49 15.71 -23.03
CA PRO A 362 39.34 15.44 -21.87
C PRO A 362 39.69 16.69 -21.06
N GLU A 363 39.83 17.85 -21.71
CA GLU A 363 40.08 19.13 -21.03
C GLU A 363 38.89 19.56 -20.16
N ASP A 364 37.66 19.40 -20.67
CA ASP A 364 36.46 19.70 -19.90
C ASP A 364 36.27 18.70 -18.76
N TRP A 365 36.58 17.42 -18.99
CA TRP A 365 36.57 16.40 -17.93
C TRP A 365 37.53 16.74 -16.80
N ALA A 366 38.78 17.11 -17.10
CA ALA A 366 39.78 17.46 -16.10
C ALA A 366 39.34 18.62 -15.19
N LYS A 367 38.56 19.57 -15.70
CA LYS A 367 38.04 20.72 -14.93
C LYS A 367 36.95 20.31 -13.92
N ILE A 368 36.24 19.21 -14.16
CA ILE A 368 35.11 18.76 -13.34
C ILE A 368 35.33 17.44 -12.62
N ASP A 369 36.47 16.76 -12.84
CA ASP A 369 36.82 15.50 -12.19
C ASP A 369 37.26 15.71 -10.73
N ASN A 370 36.36 16.30 -9.94
CA ASN A 370 36.50 16.51 -8.51
C ASN A 370 35.13 16.35 -7.84
N GLU A 371 35.14 16.04 -6.54
CA GLU A 371 33.93 15.73 -5.78
C GLU A 371 32.87 16.85 -5.86
N SER A 372 33.29 18.11 -5.74
CA SER A 372 32.37 19.26 -5.72
C SER A 372 31.62 19.40 -7.04
N ALA A 373 32.34 19.43 -8.17
CA ALA A 373 31.75 19.60 -9.49
C ALA A 373 30.85 18.41 -9.88
N ILE A 374 31.28 17.16 -9.63
CA ILE A 374 30.44 15.99 -9.93
C ILE A 374 29.18 15.95 -9.05
N ASN A 375 29.29 16.31 -7.76
CA ASN A 375 28.12 16.42 -6.90
C ASN A 375 27.14 17.49 -7.40
N GLN A 376 27.65 18.64 -7.85
CA GLN A 376 26.84 19.72 -8.42
C GLN A 376 26.14 19.27 -9.70
N ILE A 377 26.85 18.65 -10.64
CA ILE A 377 26.25 18.10 -11.88
C ILE A 377 25.19 17.05 -11.54
N ALA A 378 25.47 16.13 -10.62
CA ALA A 378 24.51 15.14 -10.18
C ALA A 378 23.26 15.78 -9.54
N TYR A 379 23.43 16.86 -8.78
CA TYR A 379 22.34 17.64 -8.22
C TYR A 379 21.50 18.31 -9.30
N ILE A 380 22.13 18.97 -10.28
CA ILE A 380 21.46 19.61 -11.43
C ILE A 380 20.64 18.56 -12.19
N LEU A 381 21.25 17.44 -12.61
CA LEU A 381 20.55 16.38 -13.35
C LEU A 381 19.42 15.72 -12.54
N THR A 382 19.55 15.71 -11.21
CA THR A 382 18.53 15.14 -10.30
C THR A 382 17.38 16.10 -10.03
N THR A 383 17.63 17.41 -9.98
CA THR A 383 16.62 18.43 -9.62
C THR A 383 16.00 19.10 -10.84
N GLN A 384 16.79 19.40 -11.87
CA GLN A 384 16.29 19.94 -13.12
C GLN A 384 15.70 18.85 -14.01
N LYS A 385 14.59 19.19 -14.68
CA LYS A 385 13.84 18.24 -15.52
C LYS A 385 13.62 18.74 -16.95
N ALA A 386 13.89 20.01 -17.21
CA ALA A 386 13.89 20.60 -18.54
C ALA A 386 15.34 20.84 -18.98
N ASP A 387 15.64 20.56 -20.25
CA ASP A 387 16.98 20.69 -20.80
C ASP A 387 17.53 22.12 -20.69
N GLU A 388 16.69 23.14 -20.86
CA GLU A 388 17.05 24.55 -20.73
C GLU A 388 17.53 24.90 -19.32
N GLY A 389 16.75 24.55 -18.28
CA GLY A 389 17.19 24.75 -16.89
C GLY A 389 18.42 23.94 -16.50
N ILE A 390 18.71 22.81 -17.19
CA ILE A 390 19.99 22.11 -17.03
C ILE A 390 21.12 22.95 -17.63
N ARG A 391 20.96 23.49 -18.86
CA ARG A 391 21.97 24.34 -19.50
C ARG A 391 22.30 25.57 -18.65
N ASP A 392 21.28 26.26 -18.15
CA ASP A 392 21.46 27.49 -17.37
C ASP A 392 22.30 27.26 -16.13
N GLU A 393 22.06 26.17 -15.39
CA GLU A 393 22.87 25.84 -14.21
C GLU A 393 24.26 25.31 -14.55
N LEU A 394 24.42 24.63 -15.70
CA LEU A 394 25.73 24.22 -16.18
C LEU A 394 26.58 25.40 -16.67
N ASN A 395 26.00 26.57 -16.95
CA ASN A 395 26.76 27.79 -17.27
C ASN A 395 27.60 28.29 -16.09
N LEU A 396 27.26 27.88 -14.86
CA LEU A 396 28.04 28.19 -13.66
C LEU A 396 29.33 27.35 -13.55
N LEU A 397 29.48 26.32 -14.39
CA LEU A 397 30.66 25.46 -14.43
C LEU A 397 31.61 25.90 -15.55
N PRO A 398 32.94 25.83 -15.34
CA PRO A 398 33.95 26.28 -16.31
C PRO A 398 34.16 25.27 -17.46
N ILE A 399 33.08 24.83 -18.11
CA ILE A 399 33.10 23.82 -19.18
C ILE A 399 32.57 24.39 -20.51
N SER A 400 33.04 23.83 -21.63
CA SER A 400 32.63 24.23 -22.98
C SER A 400 31.14 23.99 -23.25
N ASN A 401 30.56 24.71 -24.21
CA ASN A 401 29.17 24.46 -24.63
C ASN A 401 28.96 23.06 -25.21
N LYS A 402 29.99 22.46 -25.83
CA LYS A 402 29.96 21.06 -26.29
C LYS A 402 29.81 20.09 -25.12
N ALA A 403 30.55 20.31 -24.02
CA ALA A 403 30.43 19.51 -22.81
C ALA A 403 29.05 19.63 -22.17
N LYS A 404 28.49 20.85 -22.09
CA LYS A 404 27.14 21.09 -21.57
C LYS A 404 26.08 20.29 -22.34
N GLU A 405 26.13 20.32 -23.67
CA GLU A 405 25.19 19.54 -24.51
C GLU A 405 25.38 18.03 -24.35
N ALA A 406 26.61 17.55 -24.15
CA ALA A 406 26.87 16.15 -23.87
C ALA A 406 26.24 15.72 -22.53
N ILE A 407 26.37 16.54 -21.48
CA ILE A 407 25.78 16.30 -20.16
C ILE A 407 24.24 16.30 -20.24
N VAL A 408 23.63 17.24 -20.97
CA VAL A 408 22.16 17.32 -21.14
C VAL A 408 21.59 16.05 -21.79
N LYS A 409 22.36 15.38 -22.66
CA LYS A 409 21.96 14.14 -23.34
C LYS A 409 22.08 12.88 -22.47
N ILE A 410 22.64 12.99 -21.25
CA ILE A 410 22.77 11.85 -20.34
C ILE A 410 21.39 11.28 -20.01
N LYS A 411 21.28 9.94 -20.08
CA LYS A 411 20.05 9.26 -19.71
C LYS A 411 19.76 9.49 -18.22
N PRO A 412 18.56 9.92 -17.86
CA PRO A 412 18.23 10.29 -16.49
C PRO A 412 18.05 9.08 -15.56
N THR A 413 18.42 7.87 -15.98
CA THR A 413 18.18 6.59 -15.27
C THR A 413 18.69 6.64 -13.83
N ASN A 414 19.91 7.13 -13.63
CA ASN A 414 20.56 7.20 -12.32
C ASN A 414 20.21 8.49 -11.54
N PHE A 415 19.82 9.57 -12.21
CA PHE A 415 19.58 10.91 -11.65
C PHE A 415 18.11 11.14 -11.25
N LYS A 416 17.58 10.32 -10.34
CA LYS A 416 16.14 10.33 -9.96
C LYS A 416 15.85 10.46 -8.47
N THR A 417 16.78 10.10 -7.59
CA THR A 417 16.48 9.87 -6.17
C THR A 417 17.53 10.45 -5.23
N PHE A 418 17.13 10.67 -3.98
CA PHE A 418 17.96 11.18 -2.90
C PHE A 418 18.23 10.08 -1.86
N GLY A 419 19.39 10.18 -1.20
CA GLY A 419 19.79 9.36 -0.06
C GLY A 419 19.12 9.77 1.26
N HIS A 420 19.64 9.29 2.38
CA HIS A 420 19.21 9.69 3.73
C HIS A 420 20.17 10.67 4.42
N LEU A 421 21.35 10.90 3.84
CA LEU A 421 22.39 11.81 4.33
C LEU A 421 22.58 12.99 3.39
N SER A 422 23.10 14.11 3.90
CA SER A 422 23.54 15.28 3.11
C SER A 422 24.97 15.09 2.63
N ILE A 423 25.43 15.90 1.68
CA ILE A 423 26.84 15.91 1.25
C ILE A 423 27.76 16.18 2.45
N LYS A 424 27.43 17.17 3.28
CA LYS A 424 28.15 17.50 4.51
C LYS A 424 28.30 16.30 5.46
N ALA A 425 27.22 15.56 5.71
CA ALA A 425 27.29 14.37 6.56
C ALA A 425 28.14 13.26 5.92
N LEU A 426 28.01 13.05 4.61
CA LEU A 426 28.79 12.06 3.87
C LEU A 426 30.30 12.38 3.92
N GLN A 427 30.66 13.66 3.81
CA GLN A 427 32.06 14.09 3.87
C GLN A 427 32.71 13.86 5.24
N LYS A 428 31.94 13.92 6.34
CA LYS A 428 32.45 13.55 7.67
C LYS A 428 32.54 12.04 7.88
N ILE A 429 31.58 11.27 7.35
CA ILE A 429 31.45 9.83 7.63
C ILE A 429 32.35 8.98 6.70
N THR A 430 32.40 9.31 5.41
CA THR A 430 33.05 8.48 4.38
C THR A 430 34.54 8.26 4.62
N PRO A 431 35.34 9.24 5.08
CA PRO A 431 36.75 9.01 5.41
C PRO A 431 36.96 7.84 6.39
N HIS A 432 36.18 7.77 7.46
CA HIS A 432 36.25 6.68 8.43
C HIS A 432 35.84 5.31 7.84
N ILE A 433 34.89 5.29 6.90
CA ILE A 433 34.53 4.04 6.20
C ILE A 433 35.65 3.58 5.27
N LEU A 434 36.36 4.52 4.62
CA LEU A 434 37.53 4.21 3.81
C LEU A 434 38.70 3.66 4.64
N GLU A 435 38.73 3.94 5.94
CA GLU A 435 39.63 3.33 6.92
C GLU A 435 39.16 1.94 7.39
N GLY A 436 38.10 1.39 6.77
CA GLY A 436 37.56 0.06 7.07
C GLY A 436 36.56 0.04 8.22
N MET A 437 36.15 1.20 8.76
CA MET A 437 35.12 1.24 9.81
C MET A 437 33.75 0.88 9.24
N THR A 438 32.94 0.21 10.05
CA THR A 438 31.52 -0.01 9.75
C THR A 438 30.74 1.30 9.89
N TYR A 439 29.61 1.43 9.18
CA TYR A 439 28.84 2.67 9.12
C TYR A 439 28.43 3.24 10.50
N ASP A 440 28.07 2.38 11.45
CA ASP A 440 27.75 2.75 12.83
C ASP A 440 28.95 3.39 13.54
N LYS A 441 30.11 2.74 13.49
CA LYS A 441 31.35 3.26 14.08
C LYS A 441 31.83 4.54 13.40
N ALA A 442 31.69 4.61 12.07
CA ALA A 442 32.03 5.80 11.29
C ALA A 442 31.10 6.98 11.63
N CYS A 443 29.83 6.74 11.98
CA CYS A 443 28.94 7.78 12.47
C CYS A 443 29.39 8.28 13.85
N GLU A 444 29.71 7.37 14.78
CA GLU A 444 30.18 7.72 16.12
C GLU A 444 31.51 8.51 16.06
N ALA A 445 32.46 8.05 15.25
CA ALA A 445 33.74 8.75 15.00
C ALA A 445 33.54 10.15 14.38
N ALA A 446 32.53 10.30 13.52
CA ALA A 446 32.15 11.59 12.94
C ALA A 446 31.37 12.50 13.91
N GLY A 447 31.18 12.10 15.17
CA GLY A 447 30.47 12.86 16.20
C GLY A 447 28.95 12.76 16.13
N TYR A 448 28.40 11.75 15.46
CA TYR A 448 26.95 11.55 15.33
C TYR A 448 26.44 10.42 16.24
N ASP A 449 25.27 10.65 16.84
CA ASP A 449 24.52 9.59 17.52
C ASP A 449 23.74 8.76 16.49
N PHE A 450 24.27 7.58 16.15
CA PHE A 450 23.64 6.62 15.24
C PHE A 450 22.24 6.17 15.70
N LYS A 451 21.97 6.16 17.01
CA LYS A 451 20.71 5.69 17.61
C LYS A 451 19.63 6.78 17.62
N LYS A 452 19.99 8.06 17.55
CA LYS A 452 19.06 9.19 17.49
C LYS A 452 18.48 9.38 16.08
N GLN A 453 17.54 8.52 15.70
CA GLN A 453 16.77 8.71 14.46
C GLN A 453 15.53 9.58 14.71
N SER A 454 15.51 10.78 14.13
CA SER A 454 14.32 11.65 14.16
C SER A 454 13.14 10.97 13.45
N ALA A 455 12.01 10.82 14.14
CA ALA A 455 10.82 10.16 13.61
C ALA A 455 9.77 11.22 13.26
N SER A 456 9.81 11.72 12.03
CA SER A 456 8.82 12.70 11.57
C SER A 456 7.71 12.05 10.77
N LEU A 457 6.44 12.36 11.10
CA LEU A 457 5.27 11.94 10.34
C LEU A 457 5.26 12.45 8.89
N GLU A 458 6.15 13.37 8.52
CA GLU A 458 6.35 13.81 7.14
C GLU A 458 7.09 12.77 6.29
N GLN A 459 7.92 11.94 6.92
CA GLN A 459 8.62 10.84 6.25
C GLN A 459 7.66 9.72 5.81
N ILE A 460 6.49 9.62 6.45
CA ILE A 460 5.47 8.63 6.14
C ILE A 460 4.56 9.14 5.01
N THR A 461 4.79 8.62 3.80
CA THR A 461 3.98 8.94 2.61
C THR A 461 2.68 8.15 2.54
N ASN A 462 2.61 6.96 3.17
CA ASN A 462 1.41 6.13 3.17
C ASN A 462 0.35 6.74 4.11
N PRO A 463 -0.80 7.19 3.58
CA PRO A 463 -1.84 7.83 4.40
C PRO A 463 -2.48 6.89 5.42
N VAL A 464 -2.55 5.58 5.13
CA VAL A 464 -3.11 4.56 6.04
C VAL A 464 -2.27 4.50 7.30
N VAL A 465 -0.96 4.37 7.11
CA VAL A 465 0.04 4.34 8.17
C VAL A 465 0.00 5.64 8.98
N LYS A 466 0.03 6.79 8.31
CA LYS A 466 -0.01 8.11 8.98
C LYS A 466 -1.25 8.27 9.87
N ARG A 467 -2.43 7.84 9.39
CA ARG A 467 -3.66 7.86 10.19
C ARG A 467 -3.56 6.92 11.41
N ALA A 468 -3.05 5.71 11.23
CA ALA A 468 -2.89 4.76 12.32
C ALA A 468 -2.00 5.32 13.44
N ILE A 469 -0.80 5.83 13.10
CA ILE A 469 0.12 6.44 14.08
C ILE A 469 -0.52 7.63 14.79
N THR A 470 -1.20 8.50 14.05
CA THR A 470 -1.88 9.68 14.64
C THR A 470 -2.99 9.26 15.60
N GLN A 471 -3.76 8.21 15.29
CA GLN A 471 -4.79 7.72 16.19
C GLN A 471 -4.18 7.02 17.41
N THR A 472 -3.08 6.29 17.25
CA THR A 472 -2.32 5.72 18.38
C THR A 472 -1.89 6.82 19.35
N LEU A 473 -1.24 7.88 18.85
CA LEU A 473 -0.82 9.00 19.71
C LEU A 473 -2.01 9.66 20.41
N LYS A 474 -3.14 9.83 19.72
CA LYS A 474 -4.38 10.36 20.32
C LYS A 474 -4.92 9.50 21.46
N VAL A 475 -4.85 8.17 21.32
CA VAL A 475 -5.25 7.25 22.38
C VAL A 475 -4.27 7.34 23.56
N VAL A 476 -2.96 7.33 23.30
CA VAL A 476 -1.93 7.48 24.35
C VAL A 476 -2.10 8.79 25.11
N ARG A 477 -2.25 9.92 24.41
CA ARG A 477 -2.48 11.23 25.06
C ARG A 477 -3.81 11.31 25.81
N ALA A 478 -4.83 10.54 25.41
CA ALA A 478 -6.10 10.47 26.14
C ALA A 478 -5.97 9.63 27.42
N ILE A 479 -5.22 8.52 27.37
CA ILE A 479 -4.84 7.72 28.54
C ILE A 479 -4.03 8.58 29.51
N GLU A 480 -3.03 9.31 29.01
CA GLU A 480 -2.16 10.17 29.83
C GLU A 480 -2.95 11.25 30.58
N ARG A 481 -3.92 11.90 29.93
CA ARG A 481 -4.78 12.89 30.60
C ARG A 481 -5.66 12.29 31.70
N LYS A 482 -6.02 11.02 31.58
CA LYS A 482 -6.93 10.35 32.50
C LYS A 482 -6.18 9.71 33.68
N TYR A 483 -5.02 9.13 33.41
CA TYR A 483 -4.29 8.28 34.35
C TYR A 483 -2.88 8.82 34.71
N GLY A 484 -2.44 9.92 34.12
CA GLY A 484 -1.10 10.46 34.30
C GLY A 484 -0.06 9.85 33.36
N LYS A 485 1.22 10.16 33.61
CA LYS A 485 2.33 9.73 32.76
C LYS A 485 2.48 8.19 32.81
N PRO A 486 2.56 7.51 31.66
CA PRO A 486 2.79 6.07 31.64
C PRO A 486 4.21 5.71 32.10
N TYR A 487 4.36 4.58 32.78
CA TYR A 487 5.67 4.01 33.12
C TYR A 487 6.28 3.25 31.92
N PHE A 488 5.47 2.43 31.23
CA PHE A 488 5.81 1.78 29.97
C PHE A 488 4.72 1.97 28.93
N ILE A 489 5.11 2.00 27.65
CA ILE A 489 4.18 1.82 26.54
C ILE A 489 4.58 0.57 25.75
N LYS A 490 3.65 -0.38 25.64
CA LYS A 490 3.82 -1.58 24.82
C LYS A 490 2.95 -1.49 23.57
N VAL A 491 3.55 -1.64 22.38
CA VAL A 491 2.85 -1.44 21.11
C VAL A 491 3.11 -2.57 20.11
N GLU A 492 2.05 -3.22 19.64
CA GLU A 492 2.11 -4.17 18.53
C GLU A 492 1.60 -3.51 17.25
N THR A 493 2.31 -3.70 16.13
CA THR A 493 1.86 -3.25 14.80
C THR A 493 1.38 -4.42 13.95
N ALA A 494 0.28 -4.24 13.22
CA ALA A 494 -0.19 -5.25 12.29
C ALA A 494 0.84 -5.52 11.18
N ARG A 495 1.07 -6.80 10.82
CA ARG A 495 2.04 -7.26 9.81
C ARG A 495 1.89 -6.62 8.44
N ASP A 496 0.68 -6.21 8.14
CA ASP A 496 0.25 -5.74 6.85
C ASP A 496 0.11 -4.21 6.80
N LEU A 497 0.27 -3.50 7.93
CA LEU A 497 0.08 -2.04 8.04
C LEU A 497 0.95 -1.24 7.06
N ALA A 498 2.21 -1.63 6.90
CA ALA A 498 3.15 -0.97 5.99
C ALA A 498 3.04 -1.44 4.53
N LYS A 499 2.27 -2.50 4.26
CA LYS A 499 2.16 -3.10 2.92
C LYS A 499 1.15 -2.36 2.05
N ASN A 500 1.39 -2.35 0.74
CA ASN A 500 0.46 -1.75 -0.21
C ASN A 500 -0.83 -2.61 -0.33
N PHE A 501 -1.87 -2.09 -0.98
CA PHE A 501 -3.15 -2.79 -1.12
C PHE A 501 -3.03 -4.15 -1.83
N LYS A 502 -2.20 -4.24 -2.87
CA LYS A 502 -1.99 -5.49 -3.62
C LYS A 502 -1.40 -6.59 -2.73
N ASP A 503 -0.36 -6.25 -1.97
CA ASP A 503 0.31 -7.18 -1.05
C ASP A 503 -0.63 -7.61 0.09
N ARG A 504 -1.44 -6.67 0.62
CA ARG A 504 -2.46 -6.99 1.64
C ARG A 504 -3.53 -7.94 1.11
N ASN A 505 -4.01 -7.71 -0.12
CA ASN A 505 -4.99 -8.60 -0.74
C ASN A 505 -4.38 -9.96 -1.08
N ALA A 506 -3.11 -10.02 -1.48
CA ALA A 506 -2.41 -11.29 -1.68
C ALA A 506 -2.34 -12.09 -0.38
N ILE A 507 -2.00 -11.44 0.74
CA ILE A 507 -1.98 -12.08 2.08
C ILE A 507 -3.40 -12.50 2.51
N LYS A 508 -4.40 -11.66 2.26
CA LYS A 508 -5.80 -11.99 2.57
C LYS A 508 -6.24 -13.24 1.80
N LYS A 509 -6.00 -13.25 0.48
CA LYS A 509 -6.33 -14.38 -0.38
C LYS A 509 -5.57 -15.65 0.04
N GLU A 510 -4.30 -15.52 0.38
CA GLU A 510 -3.50 -16.63 0.91
C GLU A 510 -4.06 -17.18 2.23
N ASN A 511 -4.50 -16.31 3.14
CA ASN A 511 -5.14 -16.73 4.38
C ASN A 511 -6.49 -17.43 4.13
N GLU A 512 -7.29 -16.93 3.20
CA GLU A 512 -8.55 -17.56 2.76
C GLU A 512 -8.31 -18.91 2.10
N GLU A 513 -7.31 -19.02 1.23
CA GLU A 513 -6.88 -20.29 0.61
C GLU A 513 -6.39 -21.29 1.67
N ASN A 514 -5.60 -20.83 2.66
CA ASN A 514 -5.14 -21.67 3.77
C ASN A 514 -6.29 -22.14 4.67
N GLN A 515 -7.27 -21.26 4.93
CA GLN A 515 -8.47 -21.61 5.69
C GLN A 515 -9.31 -22.64 4.93
N GLY A 516 -9.59 -22.40 3.65
CA GLY A 516 -10.31 -23.35 2.81
C GLY A 516 -9.58 -24.70 2.70
N TYR A 517 -8.24 -24.69 2.65
CA TYR A 517 -7.48 -25.94 2.66
C TYR A 517 -7.57 -26.66 4.01
N ASN A 518 -7.61 -25.95 5.15
CA ASN A 518 -7.85 -26.57 6.45
C ASN A 518 -9.25 -27.20 6.53
N GLU A 519 -10.26 -26.52 5.98
CA GLU A 519 -11.63 -27.02 5.90
C GLU A 519 -11.71 -28.28 5.03
N ASP A 520 -11.05 -28.29 3.86
CA ASP A 520 -10.95 -29.47 3.01
C ASP A 520 -10.21 -30.62 3.70
N VAL A 521 -9.13 -30.34 4.44
CA VAL A 521 -8.43 -31.38 5.22
C VAL A 521 -9.39 -31.95 6.27
N LYS A 522 -10.14 -31.10 6.97
CA LYS A 522 -11.14 -31.55 7.95
C LYS A 522 -12.20 -32.42 7.29
N SER A 523 -12.74 -32.04 6.13
CA SER A 523 -13.73 -32.86 5.42
C SER A 523 -13.13 -34.17 4.89
N ILE A 524 -11.90 -34.17 4.35
CA ILE A 524 -11.25 -35.40 3.86
C ILE A 524 -11.06 -36.40 5.00
N ILE A 525 -10.68 -35.92 6.18
CA ILE A 525 -10.48 -36.81 7.31
C ILE A 525 -11.84 -37.28 7.88
N THR A 526 -12.87 -36.43 7.90
CA THR A 526 -14.20 -36.75 8.47
C THR A 526 -15.04 -37.64 7.55
N ASP A 527 -15.10 -37.29 6.26
CA ASP A 527 -15.97 -37.89 5.25
C ASP A 527 -15.23 -38.94 4.40
N GLY A 528 -13.91 -39.07 4.58
CA GLY A 528 -13.08 -40.03 3.85
C GLY A 528 -13.02 -39.72 2.34
N TYR A 529 -13.11 -40.77 1.52
CA TYR A 529 -13.03 -40.63 0.05
C TYR A 529 -14.27 -40.00 -0.60
N GLU A 530 -15.36 -39.85 0.14
CA GLU A 530 -16.59 -39.15 -0.29
C GLU A 530 -16.46 -37.62 -0.18
N ALA A 531 -15.41 -37.13 0.48
CA ALA A 531 -15.16 -35.70 0.61
C ALA A 531 -15.06 -35.02 -0.76
N SER A 532 -15.66 -33.83 -0.87
CA SER A 532 -15.64 -33.00 -2.08
C SER A 532 -14.81 -31.73 -1.86
N PRO A 533 -13.46 -31.85 -1.79
CA PRO A 533 -12.59 -30.71 -1.49
C PRO A 533 -12.70 -29.61 -2.55
N LYS A 534 -12.82 -28.37 -2.08
CA LYS A 534 -13.04 -27.19 -2.94
C LYS A 534 -11.72 -26.62 -3.44
N THR A 535 -10.66 -26.70 -2.65
CA THR A 535 -9.34 -26.17 -2.98
C THR A 535 -8.52 -27.15 -3.84
N LYS A 536 -7.59 -26.61 -4.63
CA LYS A 536 -6.60 -27.42 -5.37
C LYS A 536 -5.78 -28.28 -4.42
N GLY A 537 -5.41 -27.74 -3.24
CA GLY A 537 -4.64 -28.44 -2.23
C GLY A 537 -5.38 -29.66 -1.66
N GLY A 538 -6.67 -29.51 -1.36
CA GLY A 538 -7.52 -30.59 -0.88
C GLY A 538 -7.71 -31.70 -1.91
N LYS A 539 -8.01 -31.35 -3.17
CA LYS A 539 -8.13 -32.33 -4.27
C LYS A 539 -6.85 -33.15 -4.45
N GLN A 540 -5.69 -32.49 -4.42
CA GLN A 540 -4.41 -33.16 -4.53
C GLN A 540 -4.11 -34.06 -3.33
N LEU A 541 -4.47 -33.64 -2.11
CA LEU A 541 -4.32 -34.48 -0.92
C LEU A 541 -5.18 -35.75 -1.06
N LEU A 542 -6.45 -35.60 -1.44
CA LEU A 542 -7.37 -36.73 -1.61
C LEU A 542 -6.85 -37.72 -2.67
N ASN A 543 -6.36 -37.23 -3.82
CA ASN A 543 -5.76 -38.08 -4.85
C ASN A 543 -4.49 -38.79 -4.34
N HIS A 544 -3.63 -38.08 -3.63
CA HIS A 544 -2.40 -38.67 -3.07
C HIS A 544 -2.71 -39.79 -2.06
N LEU A 545 -3.74 -39.61 -1.23
CA LEU A 545 -4.20 -40.66 -0.30
C LEU A 545 -4.76 -41.88 -1.05
N LYS A 546 -5.49 -41.67 -2.18
CA LYS A 546 -5.95 -42.75 -3.06
C LYS A 546 -4.78 -43.52 -3.69
N GLU A 547 -3.77 -42.81 -4.21
CA GLU A 547 -2.57 -43.40 -4.81
C GLU A 547 -1.80 -44.27 -3.81
N LEU A 548 -1.74 -43.84 -2.54
CA LEU A 548 -1.08 -44.58 -1.45
C LEU A 548 -1.99 -45.65 -0.80
N ASN A 549 -3.21 -45.85 -1.31
CA ASN A 549 -4.20 -46.80 -0.80
C ASN A 549 -4.46 -46.69 0.71
N VAL A 550 -4.49 -45.44 1.22
CA VAL A 550 -4.64 -45.16 2.65
C VAL A 550 -6.06 -45.46 3.11
N ARG A 551 -6.23 -46.19 4.22
CA ARG A 551 -7.55 -46.39 4.83
C ARG A 551 -7.99 -45.11 5.57
N LEU A 552 -9.16 -44.59 5.21
CA LEU A 552 -9.78 -43.43 5.85
C LEU A 552 -11.02 -43.91 6.59
N ASN A 553 -11.09 -43.69 7.90
CA ASN A 553 -12.21 -44.14 8.74
C ASN A 553 -13.06 -42.95 9.20
N LYS A 554 -14.39 -43.10 9.15
CA LYS A 554 -15.36 -42.05 9.55
C LYS A 554 -15.41 -41.98 11.09
N ASN A 555 -15.59 -40.77 11.65
CA ASN A 555 -15.83 -40.49 13.09
C ASN A 555 -14.62 -40.40 14.05
N ALA A 556 -13.65 -39.51 13.79
CA ALA A 556 -12.71 -39.08 14.84
C ALA A 556 -12.87 -37.58 15.16
N ASP A 557 -12.61 -37.20 16.42
CA ASP A 557 -12.77 -35.84 16.91
C ASP A 557 -11.49 -35.04 16.64
N PHE A 558 -11.50 -34.16 15.65
CA PHE A 558 -10.27 -33.60 15.07
C PHE A 558 -9.90 -32.21 15.60
N ASN A 559 -8.70 -32.13 16.20
CA ASN A 559 -8.08 -30.88 16.64
C ASN A 559 -7.10 -30.32 15.59
N GLY A 560 -6.61 -29.09 15.82
CA GLY A 560 -5.67 -28.43 14.89
C GLY A 560 -4.31 -29.12 14.73
N GLN A 561 -3.91 -30.00 15.66
CA GLN A 561 -2.65 -30.75 15.58
C GLN A 561 -2.73 -31.86 14.52
N GLN A 562 -3.89 -32.52 14.39
CA GLN A 562 -4.11 -33.51 13.33
C GLN A 562 -4.05 -32.90 11.93
N ILE A 563 -4.58 -31.69 11.75
CA ILE A 563 -4.46 -30.94 10.49
C ILE A 563 -2.98 -30.68 10.15
N ILE A 564 -2.15 -30.38 11.14
CA ILE A 564 -0.70 -30.17 10.94
C ILE A 564 -0.02 -31.49 10.56
N LYS A 565 -0.32 -32.59 11.27
CA LYS A 565 0.20 -33.93 10.97
C LYS A 565 -0.08 -34.32 9.51
N VAL A 566 -1.32 -34.18 9.03
CA VAL A 566 -1.69 -34.49 7.64
C VAL A 566 -0.97 -33.62 6.62
N LYS A 567 -0.80 -32.32 6.90
CA LYS A 567 -0.02 -31.44 6.02
C LYS A 567 1.44 -31.87 5.91
N LEU A 568 2.06 -32.19 7.05
CA LEU A 568 3.45 -32.63 7.11
C LEU A 568 3.64 -34.02 6.50
N TYR A 569 2.68 -34.93 6.70
CA TYR A 569 2.66 -36.25 6.06
C TYR A 569 2.77 -36.12 4.54
N ARG A 570 1.91 -35.30 3.93
CA ARG A 570 1.95 -35.02 2.50
C ARG A 570 3.25 -34.32 2.08
N GLU A 571 3.69 -33.33 2.86
CA GLU A 571 4.92 -32.57 2.60
C GLU A 571 6.16 -33.47 2.60
N GLN A 572 6.19 -34.49 3.44
CA GLN A 572 7.31 -35.41 3.63
C GLN A 572 7.12 -36.74 2.88
N HIS A 573 6.18 -36.81 1.95
CA HIS A 573 5.90 -38.02 1.17
C HIS A 573 5.66 -39.27 2.03
N GLY A 574 4.96 -39.10 3.16
CA GLY A 574 4.61 -40.17 4.08
C GLY A 574 5.80 -40.78 4.81
N LYS A 575 6.94 -40.08 4.92
CA LYS A 575 8.14 -40.58 5.61
C LYS A 575 8.50 -39.69 6.82
N CYS A 576 9.05 -40.32 7.85
CA CYS A 576 9.66 -39.62 8.97
C CYS A 576 10.89 -38.87 8.47
N LEU A 577 10.99 -37.58 8.80
CA LEU A 577 12.11 -36.78 8.31
C LEU A 577 13.44 -37.09 9.02
N TYR A 578 13.42 -37.72 10.19
CA TYR A 578 14.63 -38.03 10.97
C TYR A 578 15.17 -39.44 10.70
N SER A 579 14.29 -40.42 10.51
CA SER A 579 14.70 -41.80 10.22
C SER A 579 14.60 -42.19 8.74
N GLY A 580 13.83 -41.45 7.94
CA GLY A 580 13.52 -41.82 6.55
C GLY A 580 12.49 -42.95 6.40
N ASN A 581 12.07 -43.57 7.52
CA ASN A 581 11.14 -44.69 7.53
C ASN A 581 9.69 -44.26 7.20
N PRO A 582 8.87 -45.12 6.57
CA PRO A 582 7.46 -44.83 6.29
C PRO A 582 6.64 -44.54 7.55
N ILE A 583 5.66 -43.65 7.43
CA ILE A 583 4.66 -43.31 8.45
C ILE A 583 3.35 -43.99 8.07
N ASP A 584 2.76 -44.72 9.01
CA ASP A 584 1.41 -45.24 8.84
C ASP A 584 0.39 -44.12 9.10
N PHE A 585 -0.43 -43.81 8.11
CA PHE A 585 -1.35 -42.67 8.16
C PHE A 585 -2.46 -42.87 9.19
N GLU A 586 -2.98 -44.09 9.33
CA GLU A 586 -4.06 -44.40 10.28
C GLU A 586 -3.56 -44.31 11.73
N THR A 587 -2.41 -44.93 12.01
CA THR A 587 -1.74 -44.87 13.32
C THR A 587 -1.35 -43.44 13.67
N MET A 588 -0.86 -42.64 12.71
CA MET A 588 -0.55 -41.21 12.92
C MET A 588 -1.74 -40.39 13.43
N LEU A 589 -2.96 -40.70 12.94
CA LEU A 589 -4.19 -40.00 13.33
C LEU A 589 -4.79 -40.51 14.65
N ARG A 590 -4.63 -41.80 14.96
CA ARG A 590 -5.25 -42.46 16.12
C ARG A 590 -4.36 -42.47 17.36
N ASP A 591 -3.06 -42.63 17.17
CA ASP A 591 -2.09 -42.74 18.25
C ASP A 591 -1.19 -41.51 18.29
N ASP A 592 -1.46 -40.63 19.26
CA ASP A 592 -0.65 -39.44 19.50
C ASP A 592 0.75 -39.76 20.07
N ASN A 593 1.00 -41.00 20.49
CA ASN A 593 2.30 -41.47 20.98
C ASN A 593 3.14 -42.17 19.92
N ALA A 594 2.61 -42.52 18.75
CA ALA A 594 3.40 -43.12 17.67
C ALA A 594 4.20 -42.08 16.87
N TYR A 595 3.54 -40.96 16.54
CA TYR A 595 4.10 -39.91 15.69
C TYR A 595 3.86 -38.51 16.26
N GLN A 596 4.92 -37.72 16.31
CA GLN A 596 4.91 -36.37 16.87
C GLN A 596 5.30 -35.32 15.83
N VAL A 597 4.75 -34.12 16.02
CA VAL A 597 5.18 -32.92 15.29
C VAL A 597 6.30 -32.29 16.09
N ASP A 598 7.53 -32.44 15.63
CA ASP A 598 8.71 -31.84 16.25
C ASP A 598 8.98 -30.42 15.72
N HIS A 599 9.55 -29.56 16.57
CA HIS A 599 10.11 -28.28 16.18
C HIS A 599 11.57 -28.46 15.76
N ILE A 600 11.85 -28.24 14.47
CA ILE A 600 13.19 -28.41 13.87
C ILE A 600 14.24 -27.71 14.72
N VAL A 601 14.12 -26.39 14.86
CA VAL A 601 14.80 -25.66 15.92
C VAL A 601 13.84 -25.61 17.11
N PRO A 602 14.23 -26.13 18.30
CA PRO A 602 13.38 -26.20 19.48
C PRO A 602 12.62 -24.89 19.75
N PHE A 603 11.38 -25.00 20.21
CA PHE A 603 10.54 -23.83 20.42
C PHE A 603 11.11 -22.96 21.55
N SER A 604 11.61 -23.59 22.62
CA SER A 604 12.31 -22.94 23.73
C SER A 604 13.50 -22.05 23.29
N ARG A 605 14.13 -22.40 22.17
CA ARG A 605 15.27 -21.67 21.60
C ARG A 605 14.86 -20.67 20.52
N SER A 606 13.76 -20.90 19.79
CA SER A 606 13.41 -20.17 18.56
C SER A 606 12.13 -19.31 18.58
N ASN A 607 11.17 -19.55 19.49
CA ASN A 607 9.79 -19.02 19.43
C ASN A 607 9.04 -19.34 18.12
N ASN A 608 9.54 -20.25 17.30
CA ASN A 608 9.04 -20.41 15.95
C ASN A 608 8.07 -21.59 15.86
N ASP A 609 6.79 -21.33 16.12
CA ASP A 609 5.72 -22.32 15.96
C ASP A 609 5.22 -22.44 14.50
N GLY A 610 5.92 -21.80 13.55
CA GLY A 610 5.56 -21.82 12.14
C GLY A 610 5.75 -23.20 11.50
N ILE A 611 4.96 -23.51 10.47
CA ILE A 611 5.04 -24.79 9.75
C ILE A 611 6.43 -25.03 9.12
N THR A 612 7.17 -23.97 8.78
CA THR A 612 8.56 -24.07 8.29
C THR A 612 9.56 -24.50 9.36
N ASN A 613 9.15 -24.57 10.62
CA ASN A 613 9.95 -25.08 11.73
C ASN A 613 9.34 -26.36 12.32
N LYS A 614 8.39 -27.01 11.62
CA LYS A 614 7.71 -28.22 12.11
C LYS A 614 7.92 -29.39 11.18
N VAL A 615 8.16 -30.58 11.73
CA VAL A 615 8.33 -31.82 10.95
C VAL A 615 7.63 -32.97 11.64
N LEU A 616 7.15 -33.93 10.87
CA LEU A 616 6.49 -35.12 11.37
C LEU A 616 7.51 -36.25 11.50
N VAL A 617 7.65 -36.80 12.70
CA VAL A 617 8.68 -37.78 13.03
C VAL A 617 8.11 -38.87 13.95
N PHE A 618 8.82 -39.99 14.07
CA PHE A 618 8.54 -40.97 15.12
C PHE A 618 8.74 -40.32 16.48
N THR A 619 7.90 -40.65 17.45
CA THR A 619 8.03 -40.16 18.82
C THR A 619 9.41 -40.45 19.38
N GLU A 620 9.94 -41.67 19.17
CA GLU A 620 11.29 -42.04 19.62
C GLU A 620 12.39 -41.10 19.08
N GLU A 621 12.34 -40.75 17.79
CA GLU A 621 13.30 -39.82 17.18
C GLU A 621 13.18 -38.40 17.77
N ASN A 622 11.94 -37.96 18.02
CA ASN A 622 11.70 -36.67 18.68
C ASN A 622 12.29 -36.65 20.10
N GLN A 623 12.04 -37.71 20.87
CA GLN A 623 12.55 -37.84 22.23
C GLN A 623 14.08 -37.89 22.28
N LYS A 624 14.72 -38.59 21.34
CA LYS A 624 16.18 -38.62 21.22
C LYS A 624 16.76 -37.26 20.85
N LYS A 625 16.10 -36.50 19.96
CA LYS A 625 16.53 -35.15 19.59
C LYS A 625 16.46 -34.19 20.77
N ALA A 626 15.34 -34.19 21.51
CA ALA A 626 15.09 -33.33 22.67
C ALA A 626 15.24 -31.82 22.32
N ASP A 627 15.89 -31.02 23.17
CA ASP A 627 16.11 -29.57 23.00
C ASP A 627 17.28 -29.21 22.05
N ARG A 628 17.67 -30.15 21.18
CA ARG A 628 18.72 -29.98 20.18
C ARG A 628 18.16 -29.63 18.80
N THR A 629 18.96 -28.95 18.00
CA THR A 629 18.76 -28.80 16.55
C THR A 629 19.09 -30.11 15.82
N PRO A 630 18.69 -30.29 14.55
CA PRO A 630 19.04 -31.49 13.81
C PRO A 630 20.56 -31.65 13.67
N PHE A 631 21.30 -30.55 13.52
CA PHE A 631 22.76 -30.60 13.47
C PHE A 631 23.38 -31.04 14.81
N GLU A 632 22.87 -30.57 15.96
CA GLU A 632 23.36 -31.03 17.26
C GLU A 632 22.96 -32.50 17.57
N TYR A 633 21.93 -33.02 16.90
CA TYR A 633 21.49 -34.42 17.03
C TYR A 633 22.24 -35.38 16.08
N PHE A 634 22.45 -34.98 14.83
CA PHE A 634 23.05 -35.79 13.77
C PHE A 634 24.53 -35.47 13.50
N GLY A 635 24.94 -34.21 13.68
CA GLY A 635 26.21 -33.64 13.22
C GLY A 635 27.45 -34.00 14.03
N THR A 636 27.32 -34.78 15.10
CA THR A 636 28.46 -35.41 15.78
C THR A 636 29.05 -36.58 14.99
N ASP A 637 28.29 -37.11 14.02
CA ASP A 637 28.68 -38.17 13.09
C ASP A 637 28.50 -37.65 11.65
N GLU A 638 29.60 -37.53 10.92
CA GLU A 638 29.63 -36.96 9.58
C GLU A 638 28.79 -37.78 8.58
N GLN A 639 28.86 -39.11 8.64
CA GLN A 639 28.07 -39.98 7.76
C GLN A 639 26.57 -39.86 8.05
N ARG A 640 26.21 -39.74 9.34
CA ARG A 640 24.81 -39.56 9.76
C ARG A 640 24.27 -38.21 9.31
N TRP A 641 25.09 -37.15 9.39
CA TRP A 641 24.75 -35.82 8.92
C TRP A 641 24.58 -35.78 7.39
N GLU A 642 25.49 -36.38 6.62
CA GLU A 642 25.40 -36.45 5.16
C GLU A 642 24.11 -37.16 4.69
N LYS A 643 23.77 -38.30 5.32
CA LYS A 643 22.52 -39.02 5.04
C LYS A 643 21.29 -38.14 5.30
N PHE A 644 21.30 -37.39 6.41
CA PHE A 644 20.21 -36.47 6.73
C PHE A 644 20.14 -35.30 5.72
N VAL A 645 21.28 -34.72 5.33
CA VAL A 645 21.35 -33.67 4.32
C VAL A 645 20.77 -34.15 2.99
N ALA A 646 21.16 -35.34 2.53
CA ALA A 646 20.63 -35.92 1.30
C ALA A 646 19.10 -36.13 1.34
N LEU A 647 18.58 -36.60 2.48
CA LEU A 647 17.14 -36.77 2.69
C LEU A 647 16.39 -35.43 2.62
N VAL A 648 16.91 -34.39 3.27
CA VAL A 648 16.34 -33.03 3.28
C VAL A 648 16.40 -32.41 1.88
N GLU A 649 17.53 -32.54 1.19
CA GLU A 649 17.72 -32.01 -0.16
C GLU A 649 16.74 -32.62 -1.16
N THR A 650 16.54 -33.94 -1.07
CA THR A 650 15.60 -34.70 -1.90
C THR A 650 14.15 -34.34 -1.61
N THR A 651 13.76 -34.31 -0.32
CA THR A 651 12.38 -34.00 0.11
C THR A 651 11.97 -32.58 -0.30
N TYR A 652 12.87 -31.61 -0.16
CA TYR A 652 12.57 -30.20 -0.40
C TYR A 652 13.19 -29.67 -1.71
N LYS A 653 13.30 -30.52 -2.75
CA LYS A 653 13.85 -30.13 -4.06
C LYS A 653 13.08 -28.97 -4.67
N THR A 654 13.79 -27.94 -5.15
CA THR A 654 13.15 -26.78 -5.82
C THR A 654 12.62 -27.16 -7.20
N ARG A 655 11.59 -26.45 -7.65
CA ARG A 655 10.88 -26.68 -8.92
C ARG A 655 11.29 -25.65 -9.95
N ASP A 656 11.25 -26.01 -11.24
CA ASP A 656 11.58 -25.07 -12.33
C ASP A 656 10.54 -23.94 -12.43
N VAL A 657 11.02 -22.73 -12.70
CA VAL A 657 10.24 -21.49 -12.84
C VAL A 657 10.28 -20.93 -14.27
N LYS A 658 10.82 -21.69 -15.24
CA LYS A 658 10.89 -21.34 -16.66
C LYS A 658 9.80 -22.00 -17.52
N THR A 659 8.67 -22.39 -16.93
CA THR A 659 7.56 -22.97 -17.71
C THR A 659 6.85 -21.90 -18.54
N SER A 660 6.18 -22.28 -19.63
CA SER A 660 5.39 -21.35 -20.44
C SER A 660 4.16 -20.81 -19.70
N ASP A 661 3.70 -21.51 -18.66
CA ASP A 661 2.56 -21.13 -17.84
C ASP A 661 2.95 -20.23 -16.66
N LYS A 662 2.52 -18.96 -16.72
CA LYS A 662 2.74 -17.96 -15.67
C LYS A 662 2.11 -18.36 -14.33
N ALA A 663 1.00 -19.09 -14.32
CA ALA A 663 0.36 -19.54 -13.08
C ALA A 663 1.23 -20.60 -12.38
N THR A 664 1.72 -21.58 -13.14
CA THR A 664 2.67 -22.60 -12.66
C THR A 664 3.96 -21.97 -12.15
N ASN A 665 4.54 -20.99 -12.85
CA ASN A 665 5.75 -20.30 -12.39
C ASN A 665 5.55 -19.59 -11.04
N ALA A 666 4.41 -18.94 -10.83
CA ALA A 666 4.09 -18.28 -9.55
C ALA A 666 3.97 -19.29 -8.39
N ILE A 667 3.35 -20.45 -8.64
CA ILE A 667 3.23 -21.55 -7.66
C ILE A 667 4.61 -22.11 -7.32
N ASN A 668 5.43 -22.40 -8.33
CA ASN A 668 6.77 -22.94 -8.16
C ASN A 668 7.69 -21.96 -7.44
N TYR A 669 7.62 -20.67 -7.76
CA TYR A 669 8.36 -19.62 -7.05
C TYR A 669 8.00 -19.59 -5.56
N LYS A 670 6.70 -19.66 -5.23
CA LYS A 670 6.22 -19.69 -3.84
C LYS A 670 6.71 -20.93 -3.10
N TYR A 671 6.58 -22.11 -3.73
CA TYR A 671 7.07 -23.36 -3.16
C TYR A 671 8.59 -23.33 -2.95
N ASN A 672 9.36 -22.82 -3.90
CA ASN A 672 10.80 -22.71 -3.78
C ASN A 672 11.19 -21.84 -2.58
N GLY A 673 10.53 -20.69 -2.38
CA GLY A 673 10.76 -19.85 -1.19
C GLY A 673 10.47 -20.60 0.12
N TYR A 674 9.39 -21.37 0.15
CA TYR A 674 9.04 -22.23 1.29
C TYR A 674 10.09 -23.32 1.55
N ALA A 675 10.42 -24.11 0.52
CA ALA A 675 11.36 -25.21 0.58
C ALA A 675 12.75 -24.74 1.00
N MET A 676 13.24 -23.63 0.44
CA MET A 676 14.51 -23.02 0.83
C MET A 676 14.52 -22.62 2.31
N LYS A 677 13.41 -22.06 2.82
CA LYS A 677 13.31 -21.70 4.24
C LYS A 677 13.28 -22.92 5.15
N LYS A 678 12.59 -23.99 4.73
CA LYS A 678 12.53 -25.27 5.44
C LYS A 678 13.92 -25.92 5.52
N LYS A 679 14.62 -26.01 4.38
CA LYS A 679 16.02 -26.48 4.28
C LYS A 679 16.95 -25.68 5.18
N GLN A 680 16.82 -24.36 5.17
CA GLN A 680 17.64 -23.49 6.01
C GLN A 680 17.52 -23.84 7.50
N ASN A 681 16.30 -24.15 7.99
CA ASN A 681 16.10 -24.53 9.39
C ASN A 681 16.61 -25.95 9.68
N LEU A 682 16.39 -26.89 8.75
CA LEU A 682 16.79 -28.30 8.90
C LEU A 682 18.31 -28.47 8.87
N LEU A 683 18.98 -27.75 7.99
CA LEU A 683 20.42 -27.82 7.74
C LEU A 683 21.19 -26.75 8.52
N LEU A 684 20.57 -26.19 9.57
CA LEU A 684 21.15 -25.14 10.39
C LEU A 684 22.27 -25.71 11.27
N GLN A 685 23.53 -25.38 10.95
CA GLN A 685 24.69 -25.89 11.68
C GLN A 685 25.19 -24.98 12.80
N ASP A 686 25.01 -23.66 12.66
CA ASP A 686 25.43 -22.65 13.66
C ASP A 686 24.17 -21.89 14.13
N TYR A 687 23.61 -22.33 15.26
CA TYR A 687 22.51 -21.62 15.91
C TYR A 687 23.06 -20.61 16.90
N LYS A 688 23.23 -19.36 16.46
CA LYS A 688 23.52 -18.26 17.38
C LYS A 688 22.31 -18.02 18.29
N ASN A 689 22.51 -18.22 19.58
CA ASN A 689 21.53 -17.93 20.62
C ASN A 689 21.44 -16.41 20.89
N ASP A 690 21.31 -15.59 19.84
CA ASP A 690 21.14 -14.14 19.97
C ASP A 690 19.92 -13.91 20.86
N SER A 691 20.16 -13.40 22.07
CA SER A 691 19.26 -13.45 23.23
C SER A 691 17.79 -13.29 22.85
N TRP A 692 17.11 -14.43 22.75
CA TRP A 692 15.76 -14.58 22.22
C TRP A 692 14.73 -13.66 22.90
N ASN A 693 14.92 -13.37 24.20
CA ASN A 693 14.11 -12.43 24.97
C ASN A 693 14.01 -11.07 24.27
N VAL A 694 15.11 -10.60 23.69
CA VAL A 694 15.18 -9.32 22.96
C VAL A 694 14.36 -9.38 21.66
N ARG A 695 14.40 -10.51 20.93
CA ARG A 695 13.65 -10.70 19.67
C ARG A 695 12.14 -10.86 19.88
N ALA A 696 11.72 -11.48 20.99
CA ALA A 696 10.31 -11.62 21.35
C ALA A 696 9.69 -10.27 21.75
N LEU A 697 10.45 -9.45 22.47
CA LEU A 697 10.04 -8.13 22.98
C LEU A 697 10.20 -6.98 21.97
N ASN A 698 10.99 -7.16 20.91
CA ASN A 698 11.28 -6.11 19.93
C ASN A 698 11.07 -6.56 18.49
N ASP A 699 9.97 -6.10 17.90
CA ASP A 699 9.69 -6.25 16.47
C ASP A 699 10.47 -5.22 15.63
N THR A 700 11.36 -5.74 14.78
CA THR A 700 12.35 -4.97 14.02
C THR A 700 11.80 -4.35 12.73
N ARG A 701 10.52 -4.53 12.42
CA ARG A 701 9.90 -3.93 11.23
C ARG A 701 10.03 -2.41 11.26
N TYR A 702 10.30 -1.82 10.09
CA TYR A 702 10.49 -0.37 9.94
C TYR A 702 9.38 0.44 10.60
N ILE A 703 8.12 0.04 10.42
CA ILE A 703 7.00 0.80 10.96
C ILE A 703 6.90 0.72 12.49
N THR A 704 7.26 -0.42 13.06
CA THR A 704 7.30 -0.62 14.50
C THR A 704 8.39 0.27 15.11
N ARG A 705 9.60 0.22 14.55
CA ARG A 705 10.72 1.10 14.95
C ARG A 705 10.35 2.58 14.83
N PHE A 706 9.69 2.97 13.75
CA PHE A 706 9.21 4.34 13.58
C PHE A 706 8.24 4.74 14.69
N ILE A 707 7.26 3.89 15.04
CA ILE A 707 6.29 4.18 16.11
C ILE A 707 6.99 4.27 17.47
N GLN A 708 7.95 3.38 17.76
CA GLN A 708 8.71 3.44 19.01
C GLN A 708 9.46 4.78 19.13
N ASN A 709 10.20 5.16 18.09
CA ASN A 709 10.92 6.44 18.07
C ASN A 709 9.97 7.65 18.12
N TYR A 710 8.83 7.55 17.42
CA TYR A 710 7.82 8.61 17.40
C TYR A 710 7.20 8.81 18.78
N LEU A 711 6.80 7.74 19.47
CA LEU A 711 6.27 7.82 20.83
C LEU A 711 7.34 8.31 21.82
N ARG A 712 8.60 7.86 21.68
CA ARG A 712 9.73 8.31 22.51
C ARG A 712 9.94 9.82 22.44
N GLN A 713 9.70 10.42 21.26
CA GLN A 713 9.84 11.86 21.03
C GLN A 713 8.60 12.66 21.44
N ASN A 714 7.44 12.02 21.59
CA ASN A 714 6.15 12.71 21.71
C ASN A 714 5.36 12.30 22.95
N VAL A 715 5.95 11.59 23.92
CA VAL A 715 5.27 11.16 25.14
C VAL A 715 6.25 11.27 26.30
N ASP A 716 5.78 11.85 27.39
CA ASP A 716 6.52 11.96 28.65
C ASP A 716 6.25 10.73 29.50
N PHE A 717 7.29 10.16 30.11
CA PHE A 717 7.18 8.97 30.96
C PHE A 717 7.32 9.36 32.44
N ALA A 718 6.76 8.52 33.31
CA ALA A 718 7.01 8.63 34.75
C ALA A 718 8.49 8.34 35.07
N GLU A 719 8.97 8.82 36.22
CA GLU A 719 10.34 8.56 36.69
C GLU A 719 10.57 7.06 36.94
N GLY A 720 11.78 6.59 36.67
CA GLY A 720 12.22 5.23 36.96
C GLY A 720 13.61 4.92 36.39
N GLU A 721 14.13 3.75 36.72
CA GLU A 721 15.53 3.37 36.43
C GLU A 721 15.76 2.75 35.03
N GLU A 722 14.72 2.23 34.39
CA GLU A 722 14.83 1.51 33.13
C GLU A 722 15.07 2.43 31.93
N LYS A 723 16.09 2.09 31.14
CA LYS A 723 16.47 2.81 29.92
C LYS A 723 15.44 2.65 28.80
N GLN A 724 14.75 1.51 28.71
CA GLN A 724 13.78 1.22 27.66
C GLN A 724 12.32 1.37 28.12
N ARG A 725 11.73 2.54 27.86
CA ARG A 725 10.32 2.86 28.21
C ARG A 725 9.27 2.38 27.19
N ILE A 726 9.70 2.00 25.99
CA ILE A 726 8.79 1.58 24.90
C ILE A 726 9.20 0.22 24.36
N ILE A 727 8.28 -0.73 24.45
CA ILE A 727 8.47 -2.12 24.05
C ILE A 727 7.52 -2.42 22.89
N ALA A 728 7.97 -3.23 21.93
CA ALA A 728 7.15 -3.59 20.79
C ALA A 728 7.17 -5.10 20.57
N PRO A 729 6.34 -5.86 21.30
CA PRO A 729 6.32 -7.31 21.21
C PRO A 729 6.04 -7.77 19.78
N ASN A 730 6.67 -8.87 19.38
CA ASN A 730 6.38 -9.49 18.10
C ASN A 730 4.97 -10.09 18.12
N GLY A 731 4.23 -9.93 17.02
CA GLY A 731 2.90 -10.53 16.88
C GLY A 731 2.89 -12.06 16.88
N THR A 732 4.01 -12.73 16.60
CA THR A 732 4.12 -14.20 16.86
C THR A 732 4.01 -14.50 18.35
N THR A 733 4.77 -13.78 19.18
CA THR A 733 4.80 -13.93 20.64
C THR A 733 3.44 -13.60 21.24
N THR A 734 2.82 -12.50 20.80
CA THR A 734 1.45 -12.13 21.21
C THR A 734 0.44 -13.23 20.86
N ALA A 735 0.51 -13.78 19.64
CA ALA A 735 -0.39 -14.87 19.24
C ALA A 735 -0.16 -16.16 20.02
N TYR A 736 1.09 -16.50 20.33
CA TYR A 736 1.46 -17.68 21.13
C TYR A 736 0.92 -17.58 22.56
N LEU A 737 1.25 -16.50 23.26
CA LEU A 737 0.82 -16.27 24.64
C LEU A 737 -0.70 -16.23 24.74
N ARG A 738 -1.36 -15.50 23.84
CA ARG A 738 -2.82 -15.45 23.77
C ARG A 738 -3.45 -16.85 23.60
N LYS A 739 -2.88 -17.70 22.74
CA LYS A 739 -3.35 -19.08 22.55
C LYS A 739 -3.16 -19.92 23.81
N ARG A 740 -1.98 -19.85 24.45
CA ARG A 740 -1.67 -20.59 25.68
C ARG A 740 -2.52 -20.15 26.87
N TRP A 741 -2.89 -18.87 26.91
CA TRP A 741 -3.81 -18.29 27.89
C TRP A 741 -5.30 -18.58 27.60
N GLY A 742 -5.63 -19.34 26.55
CA GLY A 742 -7.02 -19.69 26.24
C GLY A 742 -7.86 -18.54 25.68
N LEU A 743 -7.23 -17.46 25.23
CA LEU A 743 -7.92 -16.24 24.78
C LEU A 743 -8.25 -16.33 23.28
N ALA A 744 -9.29 -17.08 22.94
CA ALA A 744 -9.76 -17.23 21.56
C ALA A 744 -10.18 -15.88 20.94
N LYS A 745 -10.03 -15.77 19.61
CA LYS A 745 -10.30 -14.55 18.84
C LYS A 745 -11.29 -14.85 17.72
N ASP A 746 -12.56 -14.50 17.91
CA ASP A 746 -13.51 -14.39 16.82
C ASP A 746 -13.48 -12.96 16.24
N ARG A 747 -13.27 -12.84 14.93
CA ARG A 747 -13.24 -11.55 14.21
C ARG A 747 -14.58 -11.21 13.56
N THR A 748 -15.50 -12.16 13.54
CA THR A 748 -16.80 -12.07 12.87
C THR A 748 -17.89 -11.61 13.84
N GLU A 749 -17.71 -11.85 15.13
CA GLU A 749 -18.62 -11.47 16.19
C GLU A 749 -18.55 -9.96 16.50
N ASP A 750 -17.38 -9.47 16.93
CA ASP A 750 -17.20 -8.08 17.35
C ASP A 750 -15.76 -7.54 17.15
N VAL A 751 -15.57 -6.26 17.47
CA VAL A 751 -14.25 -5.60 17.49
C VAL A 751 -13.57 -5.56 18.87
N LEU A 752 -14.20 -6.10 19.91
CA LEU A 752 -13.68 -6.12 21.29
C LEU A 752 -12.43 -6.99 21.43
N HIS A 753 -12.23 -7.92 20.51
CA HIS A 753 -10.98 -8.68 20.40
C HIS A 753 -9.72 -7.80 20.28
N HIS A 754 -9.82 -6.54 19.83
CA HIS A 754 -8.70 -5.61 19.84
C HIS A 754 -8.30 -5.14 21.24
N ALA A 755 -9.24 -5.11 22.19
CA ALA A 755 -8.95 -4.85 23.59
C ALA A 755 -8.35 -6.09 24.26
N LYS A 756 -8.85 -7.29 23.94
CA LYS A 756 -8.21 -8.58 24.33
C LYS A 756 -6.74 -8.60 23.93
N ASP A 757 -6.45 -8.33 22.65
CA ASP A 757 -5.08 -8.27 22.13
C ASP A 757 -4.24 -7.19 22.83
N ALA A 758 -4.82 -6.03 23.13
CA ALA A 758 -4.10 -4.96 23.83
C ALA A 758 -3.76 -5.32 25.28
N ALA A 759 -4.63 -6.03 25.99
CA ALA A 759 -4.36 -6.52 27.35
C ALA A 759 -3.23 -7.56 27.33
N VAL A 760 -3.25 -8.50 26.37
CA VAL A 760 -2.15 -9.44 26.15
C VAL A 760 -0.85 -8.68 25.91
N VAL A 761 -0.81 -7.75 24.94
CA VAL A 761 0.41 -6.97 24.62
C VAL A 761 0.92 -6.18 25.82
N ALA A 762 0.03 -5.57 26.60
CA ALA A 762 0.41 -4.82 27.80
C ALA A 762 1.02 -5.73 28.89
N ALA A 763 0.59 -7.00 28.97
CA ALA A 763 1.09 -7.97 29.92
C ALA A 763 2.39 -8.67 29.50
N ILE A 764 2.85 -8.52 28.25
CA ILE A 764 4.12 -9.11 27.79
C ILE A 764 5.29 -8.33 28.39
N ASP A 765 6.07 -8.97 29.24
CA ASP A 765 7.34 -8.46 29.76
C ASP A 765 8.43 -9.53 29.69
N GLN A 766 9.62 -9.20 30.18
CA GLN A 766 10.76 -10.12 30.17
C GLN A 766 10.56 -11.33 31.07
N LYS A 767 9.88 -11.16 32.21
CA LYS A 767 9.58 -12.22 33.19
C LYS A 767 8.69 -13.30 32.58
N ILE A 768 7.54 -12.93 32.02
CA ILE A 768 6.59 -13.86 31.41
C ILE A 768 7.17 -14.57 30.20
N VAL A 769 7.95 -13.85 29.39
CA VAL A 769 8.63 -14.39 28.21
C VAL A 769 9.67 -15.44 28.62
N TYR A 770 10.40 -15.21 29.71
CA TYR A 770 11.34 -16.18 30.28
C TYR A 770 10.64 -17.41 30.88
N GLN A 771 9.60 -17.22 31.69
CA GLN A 771 8.84 -18.34 32.28
C GLN A 771 8.17 -19.20 31.20
N ALA A 772 7.64 -18.60 30.14
CA ALA A 772 7.07 -19.33 29.00
C ALA A 772 8.11 -20.21 28.29
N ASN A 773 9.38 -19.79 28.27
CA ASN A 773 10.46 -20.62 27.74
C ASN A 773 10.83 -21.78 28.64
N LEU A 774 10.96 -21.54 29.95
CA LEU A 774 11.22 -22.61 30.91
C LEU A 774 10.13 -23.68 30.82
N PHE A 775 8.86 -23.26 30.74
CA PHE A 775 7.75 -24.16 30.49
C PHE A 775 7.93 -24.97 29.20
N SER A 776 8.27 -24.32 28.08
CA SER A 776 8.44 -25.01 26.80
C SER A 776 9.61 -26.00 26.83
N LYS A 777 10.72 -25.61 27.45
CA LYS A 777 11.92 -26.44 27.61
C LYS A 777 11.68 -27.65 28.52
N GLU A 778 10.93 -27.46 29.61
CA GLU A 778 10.51 -28.55 30.48
C GLU A 778 9.67 -29.58 29.70
N GLN A 779 8.78 -29.14 28.81
CA GLN A 779 8.01 -30.06 27.95
C GLN A 779 8.90 -30.78 26.92
N GLU A 780 9.89 -30.09 26.34
CA GLU A 780 10.86 -30.68 25.40
C GLU A 780 11.78 -31.70 26.09
N MET A 781 12.09 -31.51 27.37
CA MET A 781 13.01 -32.34 28.17
C MET A 781 12.29 -33.31 29.12
N ARG A 782 10.99 -33.54 28.94
CA ARG A 782 10.12 -34.22 29.92
C ARG A 782 10.68 -35.57 30.39
N LEU A 783 11.10 -36.45 29.47
CA LEU A 783 11.65 -37.77 29.83
C LEU A 783 12.97 -37.68 30.62
N TYR A 784 13.83 -36.71 30.32
CA TYR A 784 15.07 -36.49 31.08
C TYR A 784 14.78 -35.97 32.48
N LEU A 785 13.72 -35.16 32.62
CA LEU A 785 13.29 -34.61 33.91
C LEU A 785 12.50 -35.61 34.74
N ASP A 786 11.78 -36.56 34.13
CA ASP A 786 11.07 -37.64 34.85
C ASP A 786 12.04 -38.56 35.61
N ASN A 787 13.31 -38.64 35.15
CA ASN A 787 14.38 -39.36 35.85
C ASN A 787 14.95 -38.60 37.07
N ALA A 788 14.62 -37.32 37.24
CA ALA A 788 15.05 -36.50 38.39
C ALA A 788 14.05 -36.62 39.55
N LYS A 789 14.57 -36.83 40.77
CA LYS A 789 13.77 -37.16 41.96
C LYS A 789 13.29 -35.91 42.71
N THR A 790 14.03 -34.79 42.63
CA THR A 790 13.68 -33.55 43.34
C THR A 790 13.43 -32.37 42.39
N ILE A 791 12.69 -31.35 42.88
CA ILE A 791 12.46 -30.11 42.13
C ILE A 791 13.77 -29.34 41.91
N ASP A 792 14.69 -29.39 42.87
CA ASP A 792 16.01 -28.78 42.75
C ASP A 792 16.87 -29.48 41.70
N GLU A 793 16.84 -30.82 41.60
CA GLU A 793 17.50 -31.54 40.50
C GLU A 793 16.94 -31.15 39.14
N LYS A 794 15.60 -31.07 39.00
CA LYS A 794 14.94 -30.60 37.77
C LYS A 794 15.36 -29.18 37.41
N ARG A 795 15.44 -28.30 38.40
CA ARG A 795 15.95 -26.93 38.27
C ARG A 795 17.40 -26.93 37.80
N GLN A 796 18.28 -27.73 38.40
CA GLN A 796 19.69 -27.81 38.04
C GLN A 796 19.92 -28.39 36.64
N ILE A 797 19.13 -29.37 36.20
CA ILE A 797 19.18 -29.93 34.83
C ILE A 797 18.77 -28.88 33.80
N LEU A 798 17.69 -28.12 34.07
CA LEU A 798 17.25 -27.03 33.21
C LEU A 798 18.26 -25.86 33.20
N LEU A 799 18.96 -25.62 34.32
CA LEU A 799 20.03 -24.62 34.45
C LEU A 799 21.27 -25.01 33.63
N ARG A 800 21.83 -26.21 33.83
CA ARG A 800 23.06 -26.68 33.14
C ARG A 800 22.90 -26.80 31.62
N SER A 801 21.68 -27.02 31.15
CA SER A 801 21.36 -27.04 29.71
C SER A 801 21.10 -25.63 29.14
N THR A 802 21.25 -24.60 29.94
CA THR A 802 21.15 -23.19 29.56
C THR A 802 22.55 -22.59 29.66
N ASP A 803 23.10 -22.08 28.55
CA ASP A 803 24.49 -21.60 28.47
C ASP A 803 24.82 -20.57 29.57
N GLU A 804 25.79 -20.91 30.44
CA GLU A 804 26.28 -20.08 31.55
C GLU A 804 27.25 -18.96 31.08
N ASN A 805 27.78 -19.01 29.85
CA ASN A 805 28.93 -18.19 29.39
C ASN A 805 28.57 -17.02 28.44
N THR A 806 27.32 -16.88 27.96
CA THR A 806 26.91 -15.77 27.05
C THR A 806 25.89 -14.81 27.65
N GLY A 807 25.82 -14.72 28.97
CA GLY A 807 24.89 -13.86 29.73
C GLY A 807 25.03 -12.33 29.60
N GLU A 808 25.37 -11.71 28.46
CA GLU A 808 25.60 -10.24 28.45
C GLU A 808 24.42 -9.36 27.97
N ILE A 809 24.05 -8.40 28.82
CA ILE A 809 24.02 -6.99 28.42
C ILE A 809 25.22 -6.33 29.12
N THR A 810 26.04 -5.60 28.36
CA THR A 810 27.42 -5.21 28.71
C THR A 810 27.57 -4.14 29.81
N ASN A 811 26.48 -3.64 30.43
CA ASN A 811 26.45 -3.08 31.80
C ASN A 811 24.98 -2.83 32.23
N GLU A 812 24.25 -3.94 32.45
CA GLU A 812 22.86 -4.05 32.96
C GLU A 812 22.69 -5.43 33.66
N THR A 813 23.82 -6.03 34.05
CA THR A 813 24.02 -7.48 34.22
C THR A 813 23.53 -7.99 35.57
N THR A 814 23.79 -7.26 36.65
CA THR A 814 23.38 -7.60 38.01
C THR A 814 21.87 -7.44 38.25
N PHE A 815 21.26 -6.40 37.67
CA PHE A 815 19.81 -6.19 37.76
C PHE A 815 19.02 -7.21 36.93
N THR A 816 19.49 -7.51 35.71
CA THR A 816 18.84 -8.49 34.82
C THR A 816 19.00 -9.92 35.34
N GLN A 817 20.13 -10.24 35.98
CA GLN A 817 20.34 -11.55 36.58
C GLN A 817 19.42 -11.76 37.79
N ALA A 818 19.30 -10.76 38.68
CA ALA A 818 18.37 -10.82 39.81
C ALA A 818 16.91 -11.01 39.35
N GLN A 819 16.47 -10.33 38.29
CA GLN A 819 15.13 -10.52 37.73
C GLN A 819 14.92 -11.91 37.11
N LYS A 820 15.95 -12.48 36.46
CA LYS A 820 15.91 -13.85 35.95
C LYS A 820 15.84 -14.87 37.08
N ASP A 821 16.68 -14.71 38.10
CA ASP A 821 16.74 -15.59 39.26
C ASP A 821 15.42 -15.57 40.03
N LEU A 822 14.83 -14.38 40.20
CA LEU A 822 13.51 -14.21 40.80
C LEU A 822 12.42 -14.87 39.95
N ALA A 823 12.37 -14.58 38.65
CA ALA A 823 11.38 -15.17 37.73
C ALA A 823 11.47 -16.70 37.69
N GLN A 824 12.70 -17.24 37.81
CA GLN A 824 12.97 -18.67 37.87
C GLN A 824 12.51 -19.27 39.21
N ALA A 825 12.89 -18.66 40.34
CA ALA A 825 12.48 -19.12 41.66
C ALA A 825 10.95 -19.15 41.78
N GLU A 826 10.28 -18.12 41.30
CA GLU A 826 8.82 -18.08 41.24
C GLU A 826 8.23 -19.16 40.32
N TYR A 827 8.82 -19.41 39.15
CA TYR A 827 8.38 -20.48 38.26
C TYR A 827 8.40 -21.84 38.96
N PHE A 828 9.51 -22.20 39.61
CA PHE A 828 9.63 -23.49 40.29
C PHE A 828 8.75 -23.57 41.54
N LYS A 829 8.58 -22.48 42.28
CA LYS A 829 7.64 -22.39 43.41
C LYS A 829 6.19 -22.61 42.97
N LEU A 830 5.79 -22.07 41.82
CA LEU A 830 4.46 -22.33 41.25
C LEU A 830 4.33 -23.77 40.73
N ARG A 831 5.41 -24.39 40.27
CA ARG A 831 5.39 -25.77 39.76
C ARG A 831 5.45 -26.84 40.86
N SER A 832 5.87 -26.47 42.07
CA SER A 832 5.88 -27.37 43.23
C SER A 832 4.49 -27.62 43.81
N ASP A 833 3.54 -26.72 43.58
CA ASP A 833 2.16 -26.87 44.01
C ASP A 833 1.38 -27.80 43.06
N THR A 834 0.76 -28.83 43.64
CA THR A 834 -0.07 -29.83 42.96
C THR A 834 -1.20 -29.25 42.10
N GLU A 835 -1.78 -28.10 42.44
CA GLU A 835 -2.87 -27.47 41.68
C GLU A 835 -2.39 -26.68 40.45
N THR A 836 -1.14 -26.20 40.49
CA THR A 836 -0.55 -25.31 39.47
C THR A 836 0.57 -25.97 38.68
N LYS A 837 1.01 -27.19 39.07
CA LYS A 837 2.12 -27.95 38.44
C LYS A 837 2.01 -28.15 36.94
N ASN A 838 0.84 -27.98 36.34
CA ASN A 838 0.60 -28.14 34.90
C ASN A 838 0.13 -26.85 34.21
N ARG A 839 0.00 -25.75 34.95
CA ARG A 839 -0.50 -24.47 34.41
C ARG A 839 0.61 -23.75 33.64
N PHE A 840 0.23 -23.11 32.54
CA PHE A 840 1.11 -22.23 31.78
C PHE A 840 1.29 -20.90 32.53
N PRO A 841 2.49 -20.28 32.54
CA PRO A 841 2.74 -19.03 33.25
C PRO A 841 1.78 -17.90 32.82
N ALA A 842 1.29 -17.15 33.79
CA ALA A 842 0.39 -16.01 33.58
C ALA A 842 0.90 -14.77 34.34
N PRO A 843 0.56 -13.54 33.89
CA PRO A 843 0.97 -12.30 34.54
C PRO A 843 0.62 -12.25 36.03
N TRP A 844 -0.58 -12.73 36.36
CA TRP A 844 -1.08 -12.92 37.72
C TRP A 844 -2.17 -14.02 37.70
N PRO A 845 -2.59 -14.53 38.89
CA PRO A 845 -3.68 -15.51 38.97
C PRO A 845 -4.94 -15.04 38.24
N ASP A 846 -5.58 -15.93 37.49
CA ASP A 846 -6.82 -15.65 36.76
C ASP A 846 -6.78 -14.54 35.70
N PHE A 847 -5.60 -14.07 35.27
CA PHE A 847 -5.44 -13.10 34.17
C PHE A 847 -6.30 -13.42 32.94
N SER A 848 -6.27 -14.67 32.48
CA SER A 848 -7.08 -15.09 31.33
C SER A 848 -8.58 -14.92 31.57
N LYS A 849 -9.06 -15.28 32.77
CA LYS A 849 -10.47 -15.13 33.14
C LYS A 849 -10.85 -13.66 33.21
N GLU A 850 -10.00 -12.83 33.82
CA GLU A 850 -10.18 -11.39 33.88
C GLU A 850 -10.29 -10.77 32.49
N VAL A 851 -9.36 -11.07 31.57
CA VAL A 851 -9.41 -10.57 30.19
C VAL A 851 -10.70 -11.01 29.50
N MET A 852 -11.09 -12.29 29.61
CA MET A 852 -12.33 -12.78 29.01
C MET A 852 -13.55 -12.03 29.54
N LYS A 853 -13.69 -11.92 30.87
CA LYS A 853 -14.81 -11.24 31.54
C LYS A 853 -14.86 -9.74 31.19
N ARG A 854 -13.72 -9.03 31.26
CA ARG A 854 -13.60 -7.60 30.95
C ARG A 854 -13.84 -7.24 29.48
N THR A 855 -13.89 -8.23 28.59
CA THR A 855 -14.10 -8.04 27.14
C THR A 855 -15.39 -8.65 26.63
N LEU A 856 -16.29 -9.06 27.54
CA LEU A 856 -17.65 -9.46 27.19
C LEU A 856 -18.45 -8.25 26.67
N ASN A 857 -19.24 -8.50 25.62
CA ASN A 857 -20.24 -7.56 25.16
C ASN A 857 -21.53 -7.75 25.99
N THR A 858 -21.55 -7.21 27.20
CA THR A 858 -22.65 -7.40 28.16
C THR A 858 -23.00 -6.11 28.90
N ASP A 859 -24.08 -6.11 29.69
CA ASP A 859 -24.51 -4.99 30.51
C ASP A 859 -23.64 -4.82 31.78
N ILE A 860 -23.83 -3.70 32.49
CA ILE A 860 -23.03 -3.36 33.68
C ILE A 860 -23.21 -4.40 34.79
N ALA A 861 -24.46 -4.76 35.11
CA ALA A 861 -24.75 -5.63 36.23
C ALA A 861 -24.16 -7.03 36.00
N THR A 862 -24.34 -7.57 34.80
CA THR A 862 -23.75 -8.85 34.40
C THR A 862 -22.22 -8.80 34.47
N LEU A 863 -21.58 -7.77 33.90
CA LEU A 863 -20.11 -7.63 33.97
C LEU A 863 -19.60 -7.57 35.42
N GLN A 864 -20.22 -6.75 36.26
CA GLN A 864 -19.80 -6.56 37.64
C GLN A 864 -20.01 -7.82 38.49
N ASN A 865 -21.03 -8.62 38.17
CA ASN A 865 -21.26 -9.92 38.81
C ASN A 865 -20.25 -10.97 38.35
N GLU A 866 -19.95 -11.02 37.05
CA GLU A 866 -18.91 -11.88 36.50
C GLU A 866 -17.55 -11.63 37.16
N LEU A 867 -17.24 -10.38 37.54
CA LEU A 867 -15.97 -10.01 38.17
C LEU A 867 -15.89 -10.35 39.67
N ARG A 868 -16.93 -10.94 40.28
CA ARG A 868 -16.86 -11.43 41.67
C ARG A 868 -15.88 -12.59 41.80
N GLY A 869 -15.19 -12.64 42.94
CA GLY A 869 -14.23 -13.71 43.25
C GLY A 869 -12.88 -13.59 42.52
N LEU A 870 -12.55 -12.43 41.95
CA LEU A 870 -11.19 -12.14 41.49
C LEU A 870 -10.40 -11.51 42.64
N ASP A 871 -9.31 -12.16 43.06
CA ASP A 871 -8.58 -11.83 44.30
C ASP A 871 -8.03 -10.38 44.37
N LYS A 872 -7.80 -9.73 43.23
CA LYS A 872 -7.19 -8.38 43.13
C LYS A 872 -8.22 -7.25 42.96
N TYR A 873 -9.50 -7.54 43.16
CA TYR A 873 -10.60 -6.60 42.94
C TYR A 873 -11.27 -6.24 44.26
N ASP A 874 -10.97 -5.05 44.76
CA ASP A 874 -11.76 -4.42 45.81
C ASP A 874 -13.19 -4.10 45.30
N GLU A 875 -14.17 -4.06 46.20
CA GLU A 875 -15.57 -3.88 45.82
C GLU A 875 -15.84 -2.53 45.14
N GLU A 876 -15.18 -1.47 45.61
CA GLU A 876 -15.31 -0.13 45.04
C GLU A 876 -14.86 -0.11 43.57
N PHE A 877 -13.69 -0.68 43.28
CA PHE A 877 -13.17 -0.80 41.93
C PHE A 877 -14.05 -1.69 41.07
N ARG A 878 -14.50 -2.85 41.58
CA ARG A 878 -15.41 -3.76 40.85
C ARG A 878 -16.68 -3.04 40.43
N LEU A 879 -17.30 -2.27 41.33
CA LEU A 879 -18.52 -1.50 41.06
C LEU A 879 -18.27 -0.27 40.17
N SER A 880 -17.03 0.20 40.07
CA SER A 880 -16.66 1.28 39.14
C SER A 880 -16.54 0.82 37.68
N ILE A 881 -16.35 -0.49 37.44
CA ILE A 881 -16.09 -1.03 36.11
C ILE A 881 -17.32 -1.01 35.23
N LYS A 882 -17.11 -0.60 33.98
CA LYS A 882 -18.11 -0.52 32.92
C LYS A 882 -17.70 -1.39 31.72
N PRO A 883 -18.67 -1.87 30.92
CA PRO A 883 -18.37 -2.57 29.69
C PRO A 883 -17.62 -1.69 28.68
N ILE A 884 -16.98 -2.31 27.71
CA ILE A 884 -16.22 -1.59 26.69
C ILE A 884 -17.17 -0.89 25.73
N PHE A 885 -17.18 0.44 25.77
CA PHE A 885 -17.83 1.23 24.73
C PHE A 885 -16.86 1.52 23.58
N VAL A 886 -17.08 0.87 22.43
CA VAL A 886 -16.21 1.05 21.25
C VAL A 886 -16.35 2.47 20.70
N SER A 887 -15.24 3.22 20.72
CA SER A 887 -15.16 4.58 20.18
C SER A 887 -14.88 4.57 18.66
N ARG A 888 -15.66 5.30 17.87
CA ARG A 888 -15.44 5.45 16.41
C ARG A 888 -15.10 6.88 16.03
N MET A 889 -14.15 7.05 15.10
CA MET A 889 -13.74 8.38 14.64
C MET A 889 -14.88 9.08 13.87
N PRO A 890 -15.38 10.23 14.35
CA PRO A 890 -16.45 10.97 13.68
C PRO A 890 -15.96 11.56 12.34
N ARG A 891 -16.87 11.73 11.37
CA ARG A 891 -16.56 12.24 10.04
C ARG A 891 -17.32 13.53 9.72
N ARG A 892 -16.95 14.63 10.38
CA ARG A 892 -17.62 15.94 10.28
C ARG A 892 -17.10 16.84 9.16
N LYS A 893 -16.58 16.25 8.07
CA LYS A 893 -15.95 17.02 7.00
C LYS A 893 -17.01 17.67 6.10
N ALA A 894 -17.01 18.99 6.02
CA ALA A 894 -17.94 19.76 5.18
C ALA A 894 -17.72 19.57 3.66
N THR A 895 -16.49 19.22 3.24
CA THR A 895 -16.14 19.10 1.82
C THR A 895 -16.20 17.66 1.33
N ALA A 896 -16.96 17.41 0.27
CA ALA A 896 -17.03 16.12 -0.41
C ALA A 896 -17.38 16.31 -1.90
N GLN A 897 -17.70 15.22 -2.61
CA GLN A 897 -18.13 15.31 -4.01
C GLN A 897 -19.46 16.05 -4.10
N ALA A 898 -19.52 17.15 -4.85
CA ALA A 898 -20.72 18.00 -4.97
C ALA A 898 -21.88 17.32 -5.72
N HIS A 899 -21.56 16.65 -6.84
CA HIS A 899 -22.50 15.93 -7.70
C HIS A 899 -21.82 14.70 -8.31
N LYS A 900 -22.60 13.73 -8.79
CA LYS A 900 -22.07 12.60 -9.57
C LYS A 900 -21.48 13.10 -10.90
N GLU A 901 -20.51 12.36 -11.44
CA GLU A 901 -19.79 12.77 -12.65
C GLU A 901 -20.63 12.67 -13.93
N THR A 902 -21.58 11.72 -13.96
CA THR A 902 -22.47 11.53 -15.10
C THR A 902 -23.42 12.70 -15.27
N VAL A 903 -23.27 13.40 -16.40
CA VAL A 903 -24.17 14.48 -16.83
C VAL A 903 -25.34 13.90 -17.61
N ARG A 904 -26.55 14.36 -17.29
CA ARG A 904 -27.82 13.97 -17.90
C ARG A 904 -28.41 15.10 -18.72
N SER A 905 -29.34 14.75 -19.60
CA SER A 905 -30.15 15.72 -20.34
C SER A 905 -30.87 16.67 -19.38
N PRO A 906 -30.93 17.99 -19.69
CA PRO A 906 -31.73 18.93 -18.92
C PRO A 906 -33.24 18.76 -19.16
N LYS A 907 -33.62 18.12 -20.28
CA LYS A 907 -35.01 17.82 -20.63
C LYS A 907 -35.56 16.70 -19.75
N VAL A 908 -36.79 16.90 -19.30
CA VAL A 908 -37.55 16.03 -18.40
C VAL A 908 -38.64 15.30 -19.18
N LYS A 909 -38.86 14.02 -18.90
CA LYS A 909 -40.04 13.24 -19.27
C LYS A 909 -40.87 12.94 -18.01
N ASP A 910 -42.04 12.33 -18.16
CA ASP A 910 -42.95 11.90 -17.10
C ASP A 910 -42.22 11.37 -15.85
N GLY A 911 -42.66 11.81 -14.67
CA GLY A 911 -42.08 11.41 -13.39
C GLY A 911 -40.63 11.88 -13.15
N ASP A 912 -40.23 13.05 -13.68
CA ASP A 912 -38.88 13.62 -13.60
C ASP A 912 -37.77 12.74 -14.23
N GLN A 913 -38.13 11.84 -15.14
CA GLN A 913 -37.15 11.00 -15.83
C GLN A 913 -36.26 11.82 -16.77
N ARG A 914 -34.97 11.47 -16.83
CA ARG A 914 -33.97 12.17 -17.64
C ARG A 914 -33.11 11.19 -18.40
N THR A 915 -32.72 11.53 -19.62
CA THR A 915 -31.93 10.62 -20.46
C THR A 915 -30.41 10.76 -20.24
N VAL A 916 -29.71 9.64 -20.35
CA VAL A 916 -28.24 9.53 -20.42
C VAL A 916 -27.84 8.65 -21.60
N ARG A 917 -26.72 8.97 -22.28
CA ARG A 917 -26.19 8.10 -23.33
C ARG A 917 -25.34 6.99 -22.72
N MET A 918 -25.65 5.74 -23.05
CA MET A 918 -24.90 4.56 -22.63
C MET A 918 -24.27 3.85 -23.84
N PRO A 919 -22.98 3.47 -23.77
CA PRO A 919 -22.34 2.65 -24.81
C PRO A 919 -22.95 1.25 -24.91
N LEU A 920 -23.06 0.70 -26.12
CA LEU A 920 -23.62 -0.64 -26.34
C LEU A 920 -22.86 -1.70 -25.52
N ASN A 921 -21.53 -1.66 -25.45
CA ASN A 921 -20.74 -2.61 -24.65
C ASN A 921 -20.95 -2.52 -23.12
N LYS A 922 -21.89 -1.69 -22.63
CA LYS A 922 -22.25 -1.55 -21.22
C LYS A 922 -23.76 -1.65 -20.94
N ILE A 923 -24.61 -1.72 -21.96
CA ILE A 923 -26.06 -1.80 -21.75
C ILE A 923 -26.47 -3.23 -21.43
N LYS A 924 -27.40 -3.38 -20.50
CA LYS A 924 -28.07 -4.65 -20.25
C LYS A 924 -29.49 -4.61 -20.81
N ARG A 925 -30.14 -5.77 -20.83
CA ARG A 925 -31.54 -5.93 -21.25
C ARG A 925 -32.45 -4.87 -20.62
N LYS A 926 -32.41 -4.74 -19.29
CA LYS A 926 -33.19 -3.75 -18.52
C LYS A 926 -32.95 -2.30 -18.94
N ASP A 927 -31.75 -1.98 -19.45
CA ASP A 927 -31.39 -0.63 -19.88
C ASP A 927 -31.98 -0.34 -21.26
N VAL A 928 -32.04 -1.36 -22.14
CA VAL A 928 -32.72 -1.29 -23.44
C VAL A 928 -34.23 -1.15 -23.24
N GLU A 929 -34.82 -1.97 -22.36
CA GLU A 929 -36.24 -1.91 -21.99
C GLU A 929 -36.65 -0.54 -21.45
N ASN A 930 -35.73 0.14 -20.76
CA ASN A 930 -35.89 1.49 -20.21
C ASN A 930 -35.24 2.57 -21.09
N SER A 931 -35.14 2.33 -22.40
CA SER A 931 -34.55 3.26 -23.36
C SER A 931 -35.59 4.03 -24.17
N VAL A 932 -35.17 5.14 -24.78
CA VAL A 932 -36.00 5.91 -25.71
C VAL A 932 -36.36 5.11 -26.97
N LEU A 933 -35.57 4.07 -27.29
CA LEU A 933 -35.75 3.29 -28.52
C LEU A 933 -37.08 2.55 -28.56
N LYS A 934 -37.60 2.16 -27.39
CA LYS A 934 -38.93 1.53 -27.28
C LYS A 934 -40.03 2.37 -27.91
N GLU A 935 -39.86 3.69 -27.89
CA GLU A 935 -40.83 4.63 -28.46
C GLU A 935 -40.40 5.17 -29.84
N SER A 936 -39.08 5.29 -30.08
CA SER A 936 -38.56 5.99 -31.26
C SER A 936 -38.10 5.10 -32.41
N ASP A 937 -37.70 3.85 -32.14
CA ASP A 937 -37.02 2.98 -33.11
C ASP A 937 -37.18 1.50 -32.74
N LYS A 938 -38.33 0.94 -33.11
CA LYS A 938 -38.72 -0.44 -32.75
C LYS A 938 -37.75 -1.49 -33.30
N TRP A 939 -37.29 -1.33 -34.55
CA TRP A 939 -36.34 -2.25 -35.15
C TRP A 939 -35.03 -2.34 -34.35
N LEU A 940 -34.43 -1.18 -34.03
CA LEU A 940 -33.18 -1.17 -33.28
C LEU A 940 -33.39 -1.69 -31.85
N TYR A 941 -34.53 -1.37 -31.22
CA TYR A 941 -34.90 -1.88 -29.91
C TYR A 941 -34.94 -3.42 -29.90
N ASP A 942 -35.68 -4.03 -30.83
CA ASP A 942 -35.82 -5.49 -30.92
C ASP A 942 -34.46 -6.16 -31.23
N LYS A 943 -33.68 -5.58 -32.15
CA LYS A 943 -32.36 -6.11 -32.53
C LYS A 943 -31.36 -6.12 -31.37
N LEU A 944 -31.37 -5.09 -30.53
CA LEU A 944 -30.49 -5.02 -29.36
C LEU A 944 -30.88 -6.03 -28.29
N LEU A 945 -32.19 -6.26 -28.08
CA LEU A 945 -32.67 -7.29 -27.15
C LEU A 945 -32.29 -8.70 -27.63
N GLU A 946 -32.53 -9.01 -28.91
CA GLU A 946 -32.16 -10.28 -29.54
C GLU A 946 -30.67 -10.59 -29.31
N LYS A 947 -29.78 -9.65 -29.66
CA LYS A 947 -28.32 -9.83 -29.49
C LYS A 947 -27.93 -10.05 -28.02
N LEU A 948 -28.56 -9.36 -27.07
CA LEU A 948 -28.30 -9.55 -25.64
C LEU A 948 -28.76 -10.92 -25.16
N ASP A 949 -29.94 -11.37 -25.60
CA ASP A 949 -30.51 -12.66 -25.21
C ASP A 949 -29.63 -13.82 -25.70
N THR A 950 -29.18 -13.77 -26.96
CA THR A 950 -28.29 -14.80 -27.53
C THR A 950 -26.95 -14.89 -26.81
N HIS A 951 -26.52 -13.85 -26.10
CA HIS A 951 -25.23 -13.80 -25.39
C HIS A 951 -25.36 -13.78 -23.86
N GLY A 952 -26.52 -14.17 -23.32
CA GLY A 952 -26.75 -14.27 -21.88
C GLY A 952 -26.63 -12.92 -21.15
N ASP A 953 -27.18 -11.85 -21.75
CA ASP A 953 -27.12 -10.47 -21.26
C ASP A 953 -25.67 -9.96 -21.04
N ASN A 954 -24.72 -10.46 -21.85
CA ASN A 954 -23.33 -10.01 -21.85
C ASN A 954 -23.07 -9.02 -23.01
N PRO A 955 -23.06 -7.70 -22.74
CA PRO A 955 -22.92 -6.69 -23.78
C PRO A 955 -21.56 -6.65 -24.49
N GLU A 956 -20.48 -7.05 -23.81
CA GLU A 956 -19.15 -7.04 -24.44
C GLU A 956 -19.08 -8.10 -25.56
N LYS A 957 -19.74 -9.24 -25.36
CA LYS A 957 -19.88 -10.28 -26.38
C LYS A 957 -20.94 -9.93 -27.42
N ALA A 958 -22.13 -9.50 -26.97
CA ALA A 958 -23.26 -9.20 -27.84
C ALA A 958 -22.96 -8.12 -28.89
N PHE A 959 -22.09 -7.16 -28.54
CA PHE A 959 -21.77 -6.00 -29.37
C PHE A 959 -20.29 -5.93 -29.75
N ALA A 960 -19.60 -7.08 -29.80
CA ALA A 960 -18.25 -7.16 -30.35
C ALA A 960 -18.25 -6.80 -31.85
N GLU A 961 -19.30 -7.22 -32.58
CA GLU A 961 -19.55 -6.81 -33.95
C GLU A 961 -20.33 -5.48 -34.00
N PRO A 962 -19.96 -4.54 -34.90
CA PRO A 962 -20.68 -3.29 -35.04
C PRO A 962 -22.12 -3.48 -35.54
N ILE A 963 -23.07 -2.80 -34.90
CA ILE A 963 -24.48 -2.79 -35.30
C ILE A 963 -24.77 -1.56 -36.15
N TYR A 964 -25.46 -1.75 -37.27
CA TYR A 964 -25.92 -0.67 -38.15
C TYR A 964 -27.45 -0.61 -38.12
N LYS A 965 -28.00 0.61 -38.20
CA LYS A 965 -29.46 0.77 -38.17
C LYS A 965 -30.08 0.20 -39.45
N ASN A 966 -31.10 -0.64 -39.30
CA ASN A 966 -31.74 -1.39 -40.38
C ASN A 966 -30.74 -2.24 -41.20
N ASP A 967 -29.64 -2.66 -40.58
CA ASP A 967 -28.51 -3.36 -41.20
C ASP A 967 -27.89 -2.63 -42.41
N LYS A 968 -28.15 -1.33 -42.56
CA LYS A 968 -27.61 -0.53 -43.66
C LYS A 968 -26.22 0.00 -43.31
N LYS A 969 -25.21 -0.46 -44.06
CA LYS A 969 -23.84 0.04 -43.96
C LYS A 969 -23.57 1.27 -44.82
N PHE A 970 -24.45 1.57 -45.78
CA PHE A 970 -24.32 2.70 -46.70
C PHE A 970 -25.63 3.48 -46.81
N ASP A 971 -25.51 4.78 -47.06
CA ASP A 971 -26.64 5.66 -47.35
C ASP A 971 -27.08 5.54 -48.83
N LYS A 972 -28.10 6.32 -49.23
CA LYS A 972 -28.63 6.31 -50.60
C LYS A 972 -27.63 6.81 -51.65
N ASN A 973 -26.57 7.49 -51.22
CA ASN A 973 -25.55 8.09 -52.08
C ASN A 973 -24.25 7.27 -52.07
N GLY A 974 -24.27 6.06 -51.49
CA GLY A 974 -23.10 5.17 -51.41
C GLY A 974 -22.12 5.51 -50.27
N ASN A 975 -22.41 6.49 -49.40
CA ASN A 975 -21.52 6.83 -48.30
C ASN A 975 -21.68 5.87 -47.14
N GLN A 976 -20.57 5.49 -46.50
CA GLN A 976 -20.58 4.59 -45.35
C GLN A 976 -21.29 5.22 -44.13
N LEU A 977 -22.28 4.52 -43.58
CA LEU A 977 -22.98 4.90 -42.36
C LEU A 977 -22.14 4.56 -41.13
N SER A 978 -22.29 5.36 -40.07
CA SER A 978 -21.66 5.05 -38.78
C SER A 978 -22.46 3.98 -38.03
N PRO A 979 -21.79 2.99 -37.40
CA PRO A 979 -22.47 2.03 -36.56
C PRO A 979 -23.05 2.70 -35.29
N VAL A 980 -24.10 2.10 -34.75
CA VAL A 980 -24.66 2.46 -33.45
C VAL A 980 -23.63 2.13 -32.37
N SER A 981 -23.15 3.15 -31.68
CA SER A 981 -22.18 2.99 -30.59
C SER A 981 -22.76 3.28 -29.20
N THR A 982 -23.85 4.04 -29.14
CA THR A 982 -24.52 4.43 -27.89
C THR A 982 -26.03 4.59 -28.08
N ILE A 983 -26.81 4.34 -27.04
CA ILE A 983 -28.26 4.60 -27.00
C ILE A 983 -28.63 5.52 -25.84
N LYS A 984 -29.81 6.15 -25.88
CA LYS A 984 -30.33 6.98 -24.78
C LYS A 984 -31.20 6.14 -23.85
N VAL A 985 -30.86 6.10 -22.57
CA VAL A 985 -31.57 5.36 -21.52
C VAL A 985 -32.17 6.35 -20.52
N TYR A 986 -33.40 6.09 -20.05
CA TYR A 986 -34.03 6.90 -19.00
C TYR A 986 -33.41 6.57 -17.64
N SER A 987 -33.02 7.60 -16.89
CA SER A 987 -32.61 7.49 -15.50
C SER A 987 -33.86 7.42 -14.62
N THR A 988 -33.91 6.45 -13.71
CA THR A 988 -34.91 6.43 -12.63
C THR A 988 -34.78 7.70 -11.77
N GLN A 989 -35.93 8.26 -11.38
CA GLN A 989 -36.16 9.53 -10.65
C GLN A 989 -34.89 10.16 -10.03
N PRO A 990 -34.17 11.02 -10.78
CA PRO A 990 -32.85 11.48 -10.40
C PRO A 990 -32.92 12.67 -9.42
N SER A 991 -32.57 12.45 -8.15
CA SER A 991 -32.33 13.58 -7.23
C SER A 991 -31.04 14.33 -7.61
N GLY A 992 -31.13 15.66 -7.82
CA GLY A 992 -30.01 16.42 -8.34
C GLY A 992 -30.30 17.90 -8.56
N PHE A 993 -29.45 18.56 -9.36
CA PHE A 993 -29.56 19.98 -9.68
C PHE A 993 -29.00 20.29 -11.07
N TYR A 994 -29.42 21.45 -11.61
CA TYR A 994 -28.94 21.93 -12.90
C TYR A 994 -27.55 22.57 -12.78
N ILE A 995 -26.72 22.33 -13.79
CA ILE A 995 -25.41 22.97 -13.97
C ILE A 995 -25.34 23.63 -15.34
N ASN A 996 -24.29 24.41 -15.58
CA ASN A 996 -24.03 25.05 -16.87
C ASN A 996 -25.21 25.93 -17.35
N LYS A 997 -25.73 26.78 -16.45
CA LYS A 997 -26.87 27.67 -16.71
C LYS A 997 -28.11 26.92 -17.25
N GLY A 998 -28.49 25.82 -16.60
CA GLY A 998 -29.67 25.03 -16.99
C GLY A 998 -29.46 24.05 -18.16
N LYS A 999 -28.29 24.05 -18.81
CA LYS A 999 -28.03 23.22 -20.01
C LYS A 999 -27.71 21.75 -19.70
N ALA A 1000 -27.56 21.39 -18.43
CA ALA A 1000 -27.20 20.05 -18.01
C ALA A 1000 -27.74 19.76 -16.60
N PHE A 1001 -28.06 18.49 -16.33
CA PHE A 1001 -28.50 18.03 -15.01
C PHE A 1001 -27.52 17.00 -14.44
N VAL A 1002 -27.29 17.04 -13.13
CA VAL A 1002 -26.42 16.09 -12.43
C VAL A 1002 -27.08 15.61 -11.14
N ASN A 1003 -26.89 14.34 -10.81
CA ASN A 1003 -27.39 13.80 -9.55
C ASN A 1003 -26.56 14.31 -8.37
N ASN A 1004 -27.20 14.39 -7.19
CA ASN A 1004 -26.55 14.75 -5.94
C ASN A 1004 -25.31 13.88 -5.66
N GLY A 1005 -24.27 14.52 -5.13
CA GLY A 1005 -23.01 13.87 -4.79
C GLY A 1005 -23.08 13.23 -3.40
N SER A 1006 -22.20 13.66 -2.51
CA SER A 1006 -22.16 13.20 -1.12
C SER A 1006 -23.13 13.99 -0.25
N MET A 1007 -23.95 13.29 0.53
CA MET A 1007 -24.61 13.86 1.70
C MET A 1007 -23.55 14.05 2.79
N VAL A 1008 -23.41 15.27 3.29
CA VAL A 1008 -22.40 15.66 4.29
C VAL A 1008 -22.91 15.40 5.70
N ARG A 1009 -24.18 15.76 5.95
CA ARG A 1009 -24.87 15.58 7.23
C ARG A 1009 -26.38 15.47 7.02
N LEU A 1010 -27.07 15.08 8.07
CA LEU A 1010 -28.53 15.12 8.19
C LEU A 1010 -28.89 16.10 9.31
N ASP A 1011 -29.63 17.17 9.00
CA ASP A 1011 -30.14 18.07 10.03
C ASP A 1011 -31.50 17.55 10.52
N VAL A 1012 -31.66 17.40 11.84
CA VAL A 1012 -32.85 16.88 12.49
C VAL A 1012 -33.59 18.04 13.14
N TYR A 1013 -34.88 18.16 12.83
CA TYR A 1013 -35.79 19.17 13.37
C TYR A 1013 -36.98 18.48 14.03
N GLN A 1014 -37.70 19.21 14.87
CA GLN A 1014 -38.94 18.76 15.48
C GLN A 1014 -40.03 19.83 15.40
N LYS A 1015 -41.29 19.40 15.29
CA LYS A 1015 -42.48 20.26 15.34
C LYS A 1015 -43.66 19.47 15.92
N PRO A 1016 -44.48 20.05 16.80
CA PRO A 1016 -45.70 19.41 17.27
C PRO A 1016 -46.72 19.28 16.12
N ASN A 1017 -47.37 18.12 16.03
CA ASN A 1017 -48.47 17.90 15.09
C ASN A 1017 -49.78 18.50 15.61
N LYS A 1018 -50.87 18.38 14.83
CA LYS A 1018 -52.20 18.92 15.20
C LYS A 1018 -52.75 18.41 16.54
N LYS A 1019 -52.22 17.30 17.06
CA LYS A 1019 -52.59 16.71 18.37
C LYS A 1019 -51.58 17.03 19.48
N GLY A 1020 -50.68 17.98 19.26
CA GLY A 1020 -49.62 18.37 20.20
C GLY A 1020 -48.48 17.36 20.35
N LYS A 1021 -48.46 16.25 19.59
CA LYS A 1021 -47.38 15.25 19.66
C LYS A 1021 -46.20 15.70 18.82
N ILE A 1022 -44.99 15.60 19.37
CA ILE A 1022 -43.76 15.92 18.66
C ILE A 1022 -43.54 14.94 17.50
N GLU A 1023 -43.33 15.49 16.30
CA GLU A 1023 -42.84 14.76 15.13
C GLU A 1023 -41.46 15.29 14.73
N HIS A 1024 -40.60 14.39 14.27
CA HIS A 1024 -39.25 14.70 13.81
C HIS A 1024 -39.19 14.74 12.28
N PHE A 1025 -38.42 15.71 11.77
CA PHE A 1025 -38.25 16.00 10.35
C PHE A 1025 -36.77 16.06 9.98
N PHE A 1026 -36.44 15.60 8.78
CA PHE A 1026 -35.06 15.36 8.37
C PHE A 1026 -34.72 16.13 7.10
N VAL A 1027 -33.67 16.94 7.18
CA VAL A 1027 -33.15 17.73 6.07
C VAL A 1027 -31.79 17.17 5.65
N PRO A 1028 -31.70 16.40 4.55
CA PRO A 1028 -30.43 15.92 4.04
C PRO A 1028 -29.62 17.07 3.43
N VAL A 1029 -28.41 17.29 3.94
CA VAL A 1029 -27.51 18.36 3.49
C VAL A 1029 -26.42 17.79 2.59
N TYR A 1030 -26.41 18.19 1.32
CA TYR A 1030 -25.44 17.74 0.33
C TYR A 1030 -24.25 18.69 0.17
N ALA A 1031 -23.12 18.16 -0.27
CA ALA A 1031 -21.86 18.92 -0.37
C ALA A 1031 -21.93 20.18 -1.24
N HIS A 1032 -22.80 20.22 -2.26
CA HIS A 1032 -22.98 21.41 -3.12
C HIS A 1032 -23.76 22.55 -2.44
N GLN A 1033 -24.46 22.26 -1.35
CA GLN A 1033 -25.26 23.22 -0.58
C GLN A 1033 -24.45 23.85 0.57
N VAL A 1034 -23.24 23.35 0.84
CA VAL A 1034 -22.37 23.81 1.93
C VAL A 1034 -21.31 24.77 1.38
N GLY A 1035 -21.23 25.98 1.93
CA GLY A 1035 -20.19 26.97 1.57
C GLY A 1035 -20.54 28.40 1.99
N LYS A 1036 -19.59 29.32 1.84
CA LYS A 1036 -19.85 30.77 2.03
C LYS A 1036 -20.92 31.22 1.03
N ASN A 1037 -21.89 32.02 1.49
CA ASN A 1037 -22.97 32.61 0.70
C ASN A 1037 -23.95 31.58 0.09
N LYS A 1038 -24.11 30.41 0.72
CA LYS A 1038 -25.18 29.46 0.39
C LYS A 1038 -26.28 29.54 1.46
N PRO A 1039 -27.57 29.59 1.07
CA PRO A 1039 -28.65 29.52 2.04
C PRO A 1039 -28.63 28.18 2.77
N THR A 1040 -29.10 28.18 4.01
CA THR A 1040 -29.27 26.95 4.79
C THR A 1040 -30.27 26.05 4.07
N PRO A 1041 -29.96 24.76 3.84
CA PRO A 1041 -30.95 23.83 3.28
C PRO A 1041 -32.14 23.68 4.21
N THR A 1042 -33.35 23.80 3.66
CA THR A 1042 -34.62 23.70 4.39
C THR A 1042 -35.46 22.49 3.97
N LYS A 1043 -35.18 21.91 2.79
CA LYS A 1043 -36.03 20.89 2.19
C LYS A 1043 -36.04 19.58 2.98
N ILE A 1044 -37.23 19.19 3.44
CA ILE A 1044 -37.47 17.97 4.20
C ILE A 1044 -37.59 16.79 3.23
N LEU A 1045 -36.90 15.68 3.52
CA LEU A 1045 -37.04 14.43 2.76
C LEU A 1045 -37.14 13.22 3.70
N PRO A 1046 -38.06 12.26 3.47
CA PRO A 1046 -39.09 12.28 2.44
C PRO A 1046 -40.11 13.42 2.69
N ALA A 1047 -40.70 13.94 1.61
CA ALA A 1047 -41.58 15.10 1.70
C ALA A 1047 -42.85 14.78 2.51
N PRO A 1048 -43.19 15.53 3.56
CA PRO A 1048 -44.42 15.34 4.31
C PRO A 1048 -45.63 15.90 3.53
N LYS A 1049 -46.85 15.56 3.96
CA LYS A 1049 -48.08 16.13 3.38
C LYS A 1049 -48.28 17.55 3.92
N GLY A 1050 -48.50 18.52 3.02
CA GLY A 1050 -48.92 19.89 3.34
C GLY A 1050 -47.81 20.94 3.40
N PHE A 1051 -46.54 20.56 3.57
CA PHE A 1051 -45.38 21.46 3.52
C PHE A 1051 -44.14 20.68 3.05
N THR A 1052 -43.12 21.38 2.55
CA THR A 1052 -41.90 20.74 2.00
C THR A 1052 -40.61 21.22 2.64
N ASP A 1053 -40.66 22.34 3.35
CA ASP A 1053 -39.49 23.05 3.85
C ASP A 1053 -39.65 23.39 5.34
N ILE A 1054 -38.52 23.48 6.02
CA ILE A 1054 -38.44 23.99 7.39
C ILE A 1054 -38.65 25.51 7.38
N ASP A 1055 -39.51 25.99 8.27
CA ASP A 1055 -39.74 27.40 8.60
C ASP A 1055 -39.42 27.69 10.09
N GLU A 1056 -39.78 28.88 10.57
CA GLU A 1056 -39.52 29.33 11.95
C GLU A 1056 -40.26 28.52 13.03
N THR A 1057 -41.28 27.74 12.65
CA THR A 1057 -42.07 26.93 13.60
C THR A 1057 -41.41 25.61 13.98
N PHE A 1058 -40.28 25.26 13.36
CA PHE A 1058 -39.51 24.06 13.66
C PHE A 1058 -38.34 24.37 14.57
N VAL A 1059 -38.10 23.48 15.54
CA VAL A 1059 -36.93 23.56 16.42
C VAL A 1059 -35.86 22.59 15.92
N LYS A 1060 -34.64 23.08 15.71
CA LYS A 1060 -33.51 22.22 15.34
C LYS A 1060 -33.04 21.40 16.55
N VAL A 1061 -33.02 20.08 16.41
CA VAL A 1061 -32.58 19.13 17.45
C VAL A 1061 -31.07 18.94 17.38
N CYS A 1062 -30.55 18.47 16.24
CA CYS A 1062 -29.13 18.24 16.06
C CYS A 1062 -28.73 18.14 14.57
N SER A 1063 -27.44 18.00 14.32
CA SER A 1063 -26.86 17.66 13.01
C SER A 1063 -26.10 16.36 13.11
N LEU A 1064 -26.45 15.38 12.29
CA LEU A 1064 -25.85 14.04 12.28
C LEU A 1064 -24.85 13.89 11.14
N TYR A 1065 -23.60 13.63 11.49
CA TYR A 1065 -22.53 13.27 10.56
C TYR A 1065 -22.22 11.78 10.64
N PRO A 1066 -21.64 11.17 9.59
CA PRO A 1066 -21.24 9.77 9.66
C PRO A 1066 -20.34 9.48 10.86
N ASN A 1067 -20.65 8.42 11.58
CA ASN A 1067 -20.06 8.00 12.86
C ASN A 1067 -20.31 8.96 14.05
N ASP A 1068 -21.31 9.84 14.00
CA ASP A 1068 -21.87 10.40 15.23
C ASP A 1068 -22.74 9.33 15.90
N TYR A 1069 -22.66 9.21 17.23
CA TYR A 1069 -23.47 8.25 17.97
C TYR A 1069 -24.83 8.88 18.32
N ILE A 1070 -25.91 8.13 18.15
CA ILE A 1070 -27.27 8.62 18.41
C ILE A 1070 -28.10 7.61 19.20
N ARG A 1071 -29.05 8.14 19.97
CA ARG A 1071 -30.14 7.40 20.59
C ARG A 1071 -31.47 7.92 20.09
N ILE A 1072 -32.38 7.00 19.79
CA ILE A 1072 -33.73 7.29 19.34
C ILE A 1072 -34.69 6.61 20.30
N TYR A 1073 -35.43 7.42 21.04
CA TYR A 1073 -36.42 6.97 22.02
C TYR A 1073 -37.75 6.75 21.30
N LEU A 1074 -38.17 5.50 21.19
CA LEU A 1074 -39.48 5.09 20.68
C LEU A 1074 -40.36 4.68 21.87
N LYS A 1075 -41.68 4.61 21.66
CA LYS A 1075 -42.66 4.41 22.75
C LYS A 1075 -42.33 3.25 23.70
N ASN A 1076 -41.78 2.15 23.18
CA ASN A 1076 -41.49 0.94 23.95
C ASN A 1076 -40.02 0.49 23.88
N GLU A 1077 -39.15 1.21 23.17
CA GLU A 1077 -37.76 0.78 22.97
C GLU A 1077 -36.82 1.94 22.64
N ILE A 1078 -35.53 1.76 22.92
CA ILE A 1078 -34.47 2.67 22.50
C ILE A 1078 -33.68 2.00 21.38
N ARG A 1079 -33.50 2.72 20.27
CA ARG A 1079 -32.63 2.29 19.16
C ARG A 1079 -31.41 3.20 19.11
N GLU A 1080 -30.22 2.62 19.13
CA GLU A 1080 -28.99 3.40 19.20
C GLU A 1080 -27.85 2.84 18.33
N GLY A 1081 -26.87 3.69 18.06
CA GLY A 1081 -25.69 3.33 17.29
C GLY A 1081 -25.04 4.51 16.58
N TYR A 1082 -23.95 4.21 15.89
CA TYR A 1082 -23.25 5.17 15.05
C TYR A 1082 -24.00 5.40 13.73
N TYR A 1083 -24.39 6.64 13.45
CA TYR A 1083 -25.08 7.02 12.22
C TYR A 1083 -24.22 6.71 10.98
N VAL A 1084 -24.79 5.95 10.03
CA VAL A 1084 -24.10 5.54 8.79
C VAL A 1084 -24.61 6.32 7.58
N LYS A 1085 -25.92 6.25 7.32
CA LYS A 1085 -26.58 6.93 6.20
C LYS A 1085 -28.08 7.06 6.43
N TYR A 1086 -28.70 7.92 5.62
CA TYR A 1086 -30.13 8.16 5.57
C TYR A 1086 -30.68 7.87 4.18
N ASN A 1087 -31.81 7.16 4.11
CA ASN A 1087 -32.52 6.91 2.87
C ASN A 1087 -33.60 7.98 2.66
N VAL A 1088 -33.35 8.90 1.72
CA VAL A 1088 -34.26 10.03 1.43
C VAL A 1088 -35.61 9.61 0.84
N ALA A 1089 -35.73 8.39 0.30
CA ALA A 1089 -36.96 7.91 -0.32
C ALA A 1089 -38.00 7.47 0.72
N ASN A 1090 -37.56 6.87 1.82
CA ASN A 1090 -38.46 6.29 2.83
C ASN A 1090 -38.20 6.77 4.27
N GLY A 1091 -37.17 7.59 4.50
CA GLY A 1091 -36.85 8.14 5.81
C GLY A 1091 -36.13 7.19 6.77
N ALA A 1092 -35.63 6.06 6.27
CA ALA A 1092 -34.89 5.11 7.11
C ALA A 1092 -33.47 5.60 7.41
N MET A 1093 -33.10 5.63 8.70
CA MET A 1093 -31.72 5.77 9.16
C MET A 1093 -31.08 4.39 9.35
N GLN A 1094 -29.82 4.26 8.98
CA GLN A 1094 -29.00 3.08 9.29
C GLN A 1094 -27.99 3.41 10.36
N LEU A 1095 -28.04 2.67 11.46
CA LEU A 1095 -27.14 2.78 12.60
C LEU A 1095 -26.27 1.53 12.69
N LEU A 1096 -25.02 1.75 13.10
CA LEU A 1096 -24.07 0.67 13.36
C LEU A 1096 -23.88 0.52 14.88
N PRO A 1097 -24.19 -0.64 15.47
CA PRO A 1097 -23.88 -0.91 16.87
C PRO A 1097 -22.41 -0.64 17.18
N ASN A 1098 -22.09 -0.22 18.41
CA ASN A 1098 -20.72 0.17 18.75
C ASN A 1098 -19.73 -1.01 18.56
N TYR A 1099 -20.09 -2.21 19.00
CA TYR A 1099 -19.30 -3.45 18.93
C TYR A 1099 -19.18 -4.06 17.54
N ALA A 1100 -20.02 -3.66 16.56
CA ALA A 1100 -20.13 -4.34 15.28
C ALA A 1100 -18.80 -4.40 14.49
N PRO A 1101 -18.46 -5.54 13.86
CA PRO A 1101 -17.17 -5.77 13.17
C PRO A 1101 -16.99 -4.89 11.93
N GLY A 1102 -18.09 -4.47 11.28
CA GLY A 1102 -18.03 -3.71 10.04
C GLY A 1102 -19.38 -3.24 9.53
N LYS A 1103 -19.33 -2.56 8.37
CA LYS A 1103 -20.47 -1.95 7.68
C LYS A 1103 -21.08 -2.93 6.66
N ASN A 1104 -21.53 -4.10 7.12
CA ASN A 1104 -22.22 -5.07 6.28
C ASN A 1104 -23.74 -4.86 6.37
N GLN A 1105 -24.51 -5.18 5.33
CA GLN A 1105 -25.95 -4.92 5.35
C GLN A 1105 -26.67 -5.65 6.50
N ASN A 1106 -26.21 -6.84 6.87
CA ASN A 1106 -26.80 -7.65 7.93
C ASN A 1106 -26.44 -7.16 9.35
N THR A 1107 -25.56 -6.17 9.51
CA THR A 1107 -25.12 -5.67 10.83
C THR A 1107 -25.73 -4.32 11.20
N PHE A 1108 -26.54 -3.71 10.33
CA PHE A 1108 -27.15 -2.41 10.60
C PHE A 1108 -28.48 -2.53 11.32
N VAL A 1109 -28.68 -1.64 12.29
CA VAL A 1109 -30.01 -1.38 12.84
C VAL A 1109 -30.68 -0.34 11.96
N GLN A 1110 -31.80 -0.70 11.35
CA GLN A 1110 -32.62 0.23 10.59
C GLN A 1110 -33.71 0.83 11.49
N VAL A 1111 -33.85 2.15 11.48
CA VAL A 1111 -34.76 2.88 12.36
C VAL A 1111 -35.41 4.06 11.65
N TYR A 1112 -36.67 4.32 11.97
CA TYR A 1112 -37.44 5.47 11.47
C TYR A 1112 -37.63 6.46 12.62
N GLY A 1113 -37.01 7.63 12.51
CA GLY A 1113 -37.04 8.62 13.60
C GLY A 1113 -38.27 9.53 13.62
N LYS A 1114 -39.16 9.47 12.62
CA LYS A 1114 -40.27 10.44 12.46
C LYS A 1114 -41.15 10.56 13.72
N ASN A 1115 -41.54 9.41 14.29
CA ASN A 1115 -42.44 9.34 15.45
C ASN A 1115 -41.67 9.07 16.76
N ALA A 1116 -40.36 9.36 16.80
CA ALA A 1116 -39.59 9.23 18.02
C ALA A 1116 -40.06 10.25 19.06
N GLN A 1117 -40.06 9.85 20.33
CA GLN A 1117 -40.30 10.74 21.48
C GLN A 1117 -39.15 11.73 21.64
N ALA A 1118 -37.92 11.26 21.45
CA ALA A 1118 -36.71 12.08 21.47
C ALA A 1118 -35.61 11.48 20.58
N ILE A 1119 -34.76 12.34 20.05
CA ILE A 1119 -33.53 11.95 19.34
C ILE A 1119 -32.35 12.71 19.93
N GLU A 1120 -31.37 11.97 20.45
CA GLU A 1120 -30.20 12.54 21.11
C GLU A 1120 -28.91 12.15 20.38
N ARG A 1121 -28.00 13.11 20.22
CA ARG A 1121 -26.66 12.90 19.62
C ARG A 1121 -25.60 13.00 20.70
N TYR A 1122 -24.72 12.01 20.75
CA TYR A 1122 -23.64 11.91 21.72
C TYR A 1122 -22.27 12.13 21.06
N ASP A 1123 -21.43 12.94 21.70
CA ASP A 1123 -20.02 13.10 21.35
C ASP A 1123 -19.18 12.10 22.14
N ILE A 1124 -18.81 10.99 21.50
CA ILE A 1124 -18.02 9.93 22.14
C ILE A 1124 -16.53 10.30 22.17
N SER A 1125 -15.91 10.21 23.35
CA SER A 1125 -14.49 10.48 23.58
C SER A 1125 -13.59 9.50 22.82
N ILE A 1126 -12.28 9.76 22.80
CA ILE A 1126 -11.31 8.86 22.16
C ILE A 1126 -11.28 7.48 22.85
N LEU A 1127 -11.45 7.46 24.17
CA LEU A 1127 -11.46 6.24 24.97
C LEU A 1127 -12.84 5.55 24.98
N GLY A 1128 -13.91 6.31 24.72
CA GLY A 1128 -15.30 5.83 24.77
C GLY A 1128 -15.93 5.90 26.16
N ASP A 1129 -15.20 6.42 27.15
CA ASP A 1129 -15.52 6.42 28.57
C ASP A 1129 -16.54 7.46 29.02
N ASN A 1130 -16.87 8.44 28.17
CA ASN A 1130 -17.91 9.43 28.45
C ASN A 1130 -19.31 9.00 27.98
N TYR A 1131 -19.47 7.75 27.54
CA TYR A 1131 -20.77 7.19 27.21
C TYR A 1131 -21.63 7.07 28.48
N ARG A 1132 -22.90 7.51 28.38
CA ARG A 1132 -23.87 7.46 29.48
C ARG A 1132 -24.62 6.14 29.45
N TRP A 1133 -24.18 5.17 30.23
CA TRP A 1133 -24.91 3.91 30.44
C TRP A 1133 -26.26 4.20 31.11
N LEU A 1134 -27.29 3.49 30.67
CA LEU A 1134 -28.66 3.60 31.18
C LEU A 1134 -28.93 2.53 32.24
#